data_AF-A0A1S0TQ22-F1
#
_entry.id   AF-A0A1S0TQ22-F1
#
_cell.length_a   1.000
_cell.length_b   1.000
_cell.length_c   1.000
_cell.angle_alpha   90.00
_cell.angle_beta   90.00
_cell.angle_gamma   90.00
#
_symmetry.space_group_name_H-M   'P 1'
#
loop_
_entity.id
_entity.type
_entity.pdbx_description
1 polymer ?
#
loop_
_entity_poly.entity_id
_entity_poly.type
_entity_poly.pdbx_seq_one_letter_code
_entity_poly.pdbx_strand_id
1 'polypeptide(L)'
;MTFFTVPIANATKATGKEKAVKKKATWKERTKALLSKELKNEYKRYGELMKRNTAQCNLIRYALKDDYRNLVAYTHAYLDSLSEKSLADREDDEIFSVALLLVARQYSHYSKNQSLANSREPLQLFFSLANLMEQMPIQGDDTKAAWILLLDRFERWIEIRTIDGKSNDIDDVHIELRRKLTSQAGLGSLPRFYNRFLFTDDDQLVIRFRERELFGKNVVYRDEEKEWPYDKDLKLVSGLHEPVSKDEYHGSPYSNISFAKDQYAEKFVEQLQREADRYLFIRNFNRKSSEIPVEGLIKEWNWYQSILKCLTSHVEELRQYPLKDFMSVVDLKICTSLMLSTIMSICAQGEQLIPATTFRYCLANPILNIIGQMFQQKVSKTITKMQNEIFSDYVEYFLNAEVSRQHTVREWWMYCASQMHISPQLKFPCADFGSGIREQLGSFLMSVVLEACKLHVEAGSRGNSICIPVFSHKDVVNEESSLDGDVLCVTKMIKICNAMMEVVSKHQFEWMVFPTDSLPMEVPPRPWLDSGEGGPYYGSPFNVLRAHPDYSTINVNYEMKKRLKSRKQARPVFDALNDLGVTPWKINGPVLDVALRVFEMAQLEADEKFLEKLSIPIHPSRVSIPDYVAKFGNMEVDKLPVNEWREYSKAKYEAMKKRNELNSLWCWLLYRLTMANHFKESVLFFPHSMDFRGRVYPITPYLNHMGDDLNRSLLVFAEGRPLGDDGLRWLKLHCINLTGILKKESNFTRAIYADEMLPKMLESANSPLSGEMWWTKSEEPWQTLSACMEIRNALQTGDPVTFISHLPVYQDGSCNGLQHYAALGRDQEGGMEVNLVPAEKPSDVYSSVAVRVEQKRLEDEKSPDSEAHDLALSLRTIMPDPVSRKVIKQTVMTTVYGVTMNGARRQIERQLKAIGIDSNERMKYATYLADRTFRSLNDAFTSSMKMKDWFRDCAEAIVKLMHTVEWITPLGLPVYQPYLETIMEENKVYRLPKSIKQVNAFPPNFVHSLDSTHMMLTALYCRRLGITFAAVHDCYWTHACEVDQMNRICREQFVQLHSEPLVKQCAEFFRQKYLPNWLRTVMLAEEFQELRKIFTPKVRQGMLDLDAVRKSTYFFY
;
A
#
# COMPACT_ATOMS: atom_id res chain seq x y z
N MET A 1 2.93 2.14 -22.41
CA MET A 1 1.69 2.72 -22.99
C MET A 1 1.80 2.67 -24.49
N THR A 2 1.15 1.72 -25.14
CA THR A 2 1.00 1.68 -26.60
C THR A 2 -0.34 2.33 -26.93
N PHE A 3 -0.28 3.52 -27.52
CA PHE A 3 -1.44 4.23 -28.04
C PHE A 3 -1.95 3.49 -29.28
N PHE A 4 -3.15 2.94 -29.23
CA PHE A 4 -3.84 2.50 -30.45
C PHE A 4 -4.32 3.75 -31.19
N THR A 5 -3.65 4.06 -32.30
CA THR A 5 -4.09 5.02 -33.30
C THR A 5 -5.40 4.54 -33.94
N VAL A 6 -6.46 5.34 -33.81
CA VAL A 6 -7.77 5.11 -34.45
C VAL A 6 -7.63 5.34 -35.96
N PRO A 7 -7.99 4.37 -36.84
CA PRO A 7 -8.07 4.63 -38.27
C PRO A 7 -9.33 5.44 -38.56
N ILE A 8 -9.18 6.60 -39.21
CA ILE A 8 -10.29 7.39 -39.74
C ILE A 8 -10.74 6.74 -41.05
N ALA A 9 -11.89 6.06 -41.05
CA ALA A 9 -12.53 5.57 -42.27
C ALA A 9 -13.47 6.64 -42.84
N ASN A 10 -13.29 6.96 -44.12
CA ASN A 10 -14.10 7.90 -44.89
C ASN A 10 -15.55 7.43 -45.01
N ALA A 11 -16.50 8.30 -44.64
CA ALA A 11 -17.93 8.05 -44.73
C ALA A 11 -18.46 8.33 -46.15
N THR A 12 -18.91 7.30 -46.86
CA THR A 12 -19.77 7.41 -48.03
C THR A 12 -21.23 7.60 -47.58
N LYS A 13 -21.83 8.74 -47.95
CA LYS A 13 -23.25 9.04 -47.71
C LYS A 13 -24.13 8.18 -48.62
N ALA A 14 -24.92 7.28 -48.03
CA ALA A 14 -26.11 6.71 -48.67
C ALA A 14 -27.36 7.41 -48.09
N THR A 15 -28.07 8.13 -48.94
CA THR A 15 -29.33 8.81 -48.63
C THR A 15 -30.49 7.83 -48.75
N GLY A 16 -31.11 7.49 -47.62
CA GLY A 16 -32.39 6.77 -47.57
C GLY A 16 -33.17 7.19 -46.34
N LYS A 17 -34.20 8.03 -46.52
CA LYS A 17 -35.13 8.43 -45.45
C LYS A 17 -36.17 7.33 -45.26
N GLU A 18 -35.93 6.39 -44.37
CA GLU A 18 -36.98 5.55 -43.79
C GLU A 18 -37.47 6.17 -42.47
N LYS A 19 -38.80 6.31 -42.34
CA LYS A 19 -39.48 6.80 -41.15
C LYS A 19 -39.23 5.82 -39.99
N ALA A 20 -38.28 6.15 -39.13
CA ALA A 20 -37.95 5.38 -37.93
C ALA A 20 -39.12 5.41 -36.93
N VAL A 21 -39.87 4.30 -36.87
CA VAL A 21 -40.64 3.94 -35.68
C VAL A 21 -39.63 3.80 -34.54
N LYS A 22 -39.64 4.70 -33.56
CA LYS A 22 -38.77 4.63 -32.37
C LYS A 22 -39.08 3.34 -31.60
N LYS A 23 -38.36 2.24 -31.88
CA LYS A 23 -38.29 1.07 -30.99
C LYS A 23 -37.91 1.59 -29.60
N LYS A 24 -38.71 1.28 -28.57
CA LYS A 24 -38.32 1.53 -27.18
C LYS A 24 -36.99 0.80 -26.94
N ALA A 25 -35.94 1.55 -26.60
CA ALA A 25 -34.63 0.98 -26.33
C ALA A 25 -34.73 -0.07 -25.21
N THR A 26 -34.09 -1.23 -25.42
CA THR A 26 -34.06 -2.29 -24.40
C THR A 26 -33.32 -1.79 -23.15
N TRP A 27 -33.58 -2.39 -21.98
CA TRP A 27 -32.85 -2.01 -20.76
C TRP A 27 -31.33 -2.21 -20.93
N LYS A 28 -30.92 -3.22 -21.71
CA LYS A 28 -29.51 -3.48 -22.06
C LYS A 28 -28.91 -2.35 -22.89
N GLU A 29 -29.61 -1.88 -23.93
CA GLU A 29 -29.16 -0.72 -24.73
C GLU A 29 -29.03 0.54 -23.87
N ARG A 30 -29.99 0.78 -22.97
CA ARG A 30 -29.94 1.91 -22.04
C ARG A 30 -28.76 1.79 -21.07
N THR A 31 -28.48 0.59 -20.57
CA THR A 31 -27.34 0.33 -19.67
C THR A 31 -26.01 0.50 -20.39
N LYS A 32 -25.85 -0.04 -21.61
CA LYS A 32 -24.69 0.21 -22.49
C LYS A 32 -24.47 1.70 -22.73
N ALA A 33 -25.54 2.46 -22.95
CA ALA A 33 -25.45 3.92 -23.11
C ALA A 33 -24.98 4.63 -21.83
N LEU A 34 -25.45 4.18 -20.65
CA LEU A 34 -24.98 4.70 -19.35
C LEU A 34 -23.51 4.39 -19.11
N LEU A 35 -23.07 3.14 -19.34
CA LEU A 35 -21.67 2.73 -19.18
C LEU A 35 -20.74 3.46 -20.15
N SER A 36 -21.18 3.67 -21.40
CA SER A 36 -20.40 4.47 -22.35
C SER A 36 -20.33 5.94 -21.92
N LYS A 37 -21.41 6.50 -21.36
CA LYS A 37 -21.40 7.85 -20.77
C LYS A 37 -20.48 7.91 -19.55
N GLU A 38 -20.49 6.91 -18.69
CA GLU A 38 -19.62 6.81 -17.51
C GLU A 38 -18.15 6.77 -17.92
N LEU A 39 -17.78 5.91 -18.88
CA LEU A 39 -16.42 5.84 -19.40
C LEU A 39 -16.00 7.16 -20.09
N LYS A 40 -16.90 7.80 -20.84
CA LYS A 40 -16.64 9.14 -21.42
C LYS A 40 -16.43 10.19 -20.34
N ASN A 41 -17.21 10.15 -19.25
CA ASN A 41 -17.03 11.05 -18.12
C ASN A 41 -15.72 10.78 -17.38
N GLU A 42 -15.32 9.51 -17.24
CA GLU A 42 -14.03 9.12 -16.67
C GLU A 42 -12.88 9.65 -17.53
N TYR A 43 -12.94 9.49 -18.85
CA TYR A 43 -11.95 10.07 -19.76
C TYR A 43 -11.96 11.59 -19.77
N LYS A 44 -13.15 12.22 -19.68
CA LYS A 44 -13.26 13.69 -19.56
C LYS A 44 -12.58 14.17 -18.28
N ARG A 45 -12.89 13.55 -17.13
CA ARG A 45 -12.28 13.84 -15.83
C ARG A 45 -10.78 13.61 -15.87
N TYR A 46 -10.32 12.50 -16.45
CA TYR A 46 -8.89 12.23 -16.63
C TYR A 46 -8.24 13.31 -17.50
N GLY A 47 -8.92 13.75 -18.56
CA GLY A 47 -8.50 14.88 -19.38
C GLY A 47 -8.42 16.19 -18.61
N GLU A 48 -9.41 16.50 -17.77
CA GLU A 48 -9.41 17.67 -16.86
C GLU A 48 -8.27 17.60 -15.84
N LEU A 49 -8.06 16.43 -15.22
CA LEU A 49 -6.94 16.18 -14.31
C LEU A 49 -5.60 16.36 -15.04
N MET A 50 -5.47 15.88 -16.28
CA MET A 50 -4.25 16.05 -17.07
C MET A 50 -4.03 17.51 -17.46
N LYS A 51 -5.10 18.26 -17.80
CA LYS A 51 -5.02 19.71 -18.03
C LYS A 51 -4.56 20.43 -16.76
N ARG A 52 -5.14 20.11 -15.60
CA ARG A 52 -4.77 20.68 -14.31
C ARG A 52 -3.31 20.38 -13.96
N ASN A 53 -2.88 19.12 -14.05
CA ASN A 53 -1.49 18.73 -13.83
C ASN A 53 -0.53 19.46 -14.79
N THR A 54 -0.94 19.66 -16.03
CA THR A 54 -0.17 20.43 -17.01
C THR A 54 -0.09 21.91 -16.61
N ALA A 55 -1.19 22.47 -16.10
CA ALA A 55 -1.24 23.83 -15.65
C ALA A 55 -0.36 24.08 -14.41
N GLN A 56 -0.41 23.18 -13.43
CA GLN A 56 0.50 23.20 -12.29
C GLN A 56 1.97 23.11 -12.73
N CYS A 57 2.30 22.17 -13.62
CA CYS A 57 3.67 22.05 -14.15
C CYS A 57 4.13 23.34 -14.85
N ASN A 58 3.26 23.98 -15.64
CA ASN A 58 3.58 25.24 -16.30
C ASN A 58 3.72 26.41 -15.32
N LEU A 59 2.87 26.47 -14.29
CA LEU A 59 2.97 27.46 -13.23
C LEU A 59 4.29 27.33 -12.48
N ILE A 60 4.68 26.12 -12.08
CA ILE A 60 5.98 25.82 -11.47
C ILE A 60 7.12 26.29 -12.38
N ARG A 61 7.07 25.91 -13.66
CA ARG A 61 8.08 26.24 -14.66
C ARG A 61 8.29 27.74 -14.81
N TYR A 62 7.22 28.50 -15.05
CA TYR A 62 7.30 29.95 -15.24
C TYR A 62 7.67 30.68 -13.95
N ALA A 63 7.16 30.23 -12.80
CA ALA A 63 7.53 30.78 -11.50
C ALA A 63 9.04 30.64 -11.27
N LEU A 64 9.61 29.45 -11.48
CA LEU A 64 11.03 29.20 -11.26
C LEU A 64 11.95 29.99 -12.20
N LYS A 65 11.48 30.33 -13.40
CA LYS A 65 12.20 31.16 -14.39
C LYS A 65 12.04 32.68 -14.16
N ASP A 66 11.24 33.09 -13.18
CA ASP A 66 10.84 34.50 -12.99
C ASP A 66 10.09 35.09 -14.20
N ASP A 67 9.43 34.24 -15.00
CA ASP A 67 8.66 34.65 -16.18
C ASP A 67 7.19 34.87 -15.82
N TYR A 68 6.93 35.92 -15.05
CA TYR A 68 5.60 36.24 -14.53
C TYR A 68 4.60 36.61 -15.65
N ARG A 69 5.09 37.11 -16.79
CA ARG A 69 4.24 37.43 -17.94
C ARG A 69 3.64 36.17 -18.54
N ASN A 70 4.45 35.15 -18.81
CA ASN A 70 3.93 33.88 -19.32
C ASN A 70 3.17 33.11 -18.24
N LEU A 71 3.51 33.27 -16.96
CA LEU A 71 2.70 32.73 -15.85
C LEU A 71 1.27 33.28 -15.90
N VAL A 72 1.10 34.60 -16.02
CA VAL A 72 -0.23 35.24 -16.11
C VAL A 72 -0.94 34.84 -17.40
N ALA A 73 -0.26 34.88 -18.56
CA ALA A 73 -0.85 34.49 -19.83
C ALA A 73 -1.32 33.03 -19.84
N TYR A 74 -0.55 32.12 -19.23
CA TYR A 74 -0.94 30.73 -19.11
C TYR A 74 -2.07 30.52 -18.12
N THR A 75 -2.09 31.25 -17.01
CA THR A 75 -3.21 31.22 -16.04
C THR A 75 -4.50 31.70 -16.68
N HIS A 76 -4.43 32.70 -17.56
CA HIS A 76 -5.55 33.15 -18.39
C HIS A 76 -6.02 32.06 -19.37
N ALA A 77 -5.09 31.45 -20.11
CA ALA A 77 -5.44 30.35 -21.01
C ALA A 77 -6.03 29.14 -20.27
N TYR A 78 -5.60 28.89 -19.03
CA TYR A 78 -6.19 27.88 -18.17
C TYR A 78 -7.62 28.25 -17.79
N LEU A 79 -7.86 29.49 -17.33
CA LEU A 79 -9.19 30.01 -17.02
C LEU A 79 -10.14 29.87 -18.22
N ASP A 80 -9.70 30.23 -19.43
CA ASP A 80 -10.48 30.09 -20.66
C ASP A 80 -10.79 28.62 -21.01
N SER A 81 -9.97 27.69 -20.53
CA SER A 81 -10.13 26.26 -20.76
C SER A 81 -11.07 25.57 -19.77
N LEU A 82 -11.40 26.24 -18.66
CA LEU A 82 -12.31 25.75 -17.63
C LEU A 82 -13.76 25.85 -18.10
N SER A 83 -14.61 24.99 -17.54
CA SER A 83 -16.06 25.08 -17.80
C SER A 83 -16.73 25.89 -16.70
N GLU A 84 -17.87 26.53 -16.97
CA GLU A 84 -18.64 27.29 -15.97
C GLU A 84 -18.94 26.48 -14.68
N LYS A 85 -18.98 25.14 -14.76
CA LYS A 85 -19.19 24.25 -13.61
C LYS A 85 -17.93 23.89 -12.82
N SER A 86 -16.71 24.04 -13.36
CA SER A 86 -15.47 23.67 -12.66
C SER A 86 -14.93 24.80 -11.77
N LEU A 87 -15.41 26.03 -11.96
CA LEU A 87 -15.02 27.22 -11.18
C LEU A 87 -15.36 27.15 -9.67
N ALA A 88 -16.05 26.09 -9.23
CA ALA A 88 -16.44 25.84 -7.84
C ALA A 88 -15.58 24.76 -7.14
N ASP A 89 -14.56 24.20 -7.79
CA ASP A 89 -13.69 23.18 -7.19
C ASP A 89 -12.53 23.83 -6.39
N ARG A 90 -12.32 23.41 -5.14
CA ARG A 90 -11.25 23.88 -4.24
C ARG A 90 -9.87 23.68 -4.86
N GLU A 91 -9.76 22.68 -5.72
CA GLU A 91 -8.54 22.28 -6.40
C GLU A 91 -8.08 23.25 -7.51
N ASP A 92 -9.00 23.95 -8.17
CA ASP A 92 -8.68 24.99 -9.16
C ASP A 92 -8.32 26.32 -8.48
N ASP A 93 -8.90 26.60 -7.29
CA ASP A 93 -8.56 27.75 -6.45
C ASP A 93 -7.08 27.80 -6.08
N GLU A 94 -6.44 26.64 -5.89
CA GLU A 94 -5.00 26.52 -5.62
C GLU A 94 -4.13 27.13 -6.74
N ILE A 95 -4.52 26.96 -8.01
CA ILE A 95 -3.73 27.47 -9.15
C ILE A 95 -3.81 28.99 -9.19
N PHE A 96 -5.02 29.54 -9.05
CA PHE A 96 -5.25 30.98 -9.11
C PHE A 96 -4.64 31.71 -7.92
N SER A 97 -4.86 31.20 -6.70
CA SER A 97 -4.28 31.78 -5.47
C SER A 97 -2.75 31.83 -5.52
N VAL A 98 -2.09 30.75 -5.93
CA VAL A 98 -0.61 30.71 -6.04
C VAL A 98 -0.13 31.65 -7.15
N ALA A 99 -0.80 31.70 -8.30
CA ALA A 99 -0.45 32.61 -9.38
C ALA A 99 -0.51 34.08 -8.93
N LEU A 100 -1.61 34.49 -8.30
CA LEU A 100 -1.77 35.85 -7.77
C LEU A 100 -0.75 36.18 -6.69
N LEU A 101 -0.51 35.24 -5.76
CA LEU A 101 0.44 35.41 -4.67
C LEU A 101 1.87 35.61 -5.18
N LEU A 102 2.31 34.80 -6.15
CA LEU A 102 3.64 34.93 -6.76
C LEU A 102 3.82 36.30 -7.41
N VAL A 103 2.80 36.78 -8.13
CA VAL A 103 2.84 38.12 -8.73
C VAL A 103 2.82 39.21 -7.65
N ALA A 104 2.04 39.07 -6.58
CA ALA A 104 2.03 40.03 -5.47
C ALA A 104 3.42 40.17 -4.82
N ARG A 105 4.15 39.06 -4.66
CA ARG A 105 5.53 39.09 -4.19
C ARG A 105 6.47 39.78 -5.17
N GLN A 106 6.27 39.60 -6.48
CA GLN A 106 7.04 40.31 -7.50
C GLN A 106 6.77 41.83 -7.49
N TYR A 107 5.53 42.28 -7.27
CA TYR A 107 5.24 43.71 -7.09
C TYR A 107 5.87 44.29 -5.82
N SER A 108 6.02 43.48 -4.77
CA SER A 108 6.79 43.87 -3.59
C SER A 108 8.26 44.10 -3.93
N HIS A 109 8.83 43.36 -4.90
CA HIS A 109 10.18 43.60 -5.42
C HIS A 109 10.26 44.88 -6.25
N TYR A 110 9.32 45.10 -7.17
CA TYR A 110 9.28 46.33 -7.98
C TYR A 110 9.13 47.59 -7.14
N SER A 111 8.45 47.49 -6.00
CA SER A 111 8.24 48.59 -5.05
C SER A 111 9.47 48.89 -4.17
N LYS A 112 10.62 48.22 -4.34
CA LYS A 112 11.81 48.48 -3.51
C LYS A 112 12.49 49.81 -3.81
N ASN A 113 12.43 50.27 -5.06
CA ASN A 113 12.98 51.55 -5.46
C ASN A 113 12.29 52.07 -6.73
N GLN A 114 12.43 53.38 -6.97
CA GLN A 114 11.75 54.06 -8.07
C GLN A 114 12.22 53.59 -9.46
N SER A 115 13.48 53.17 -9.61
CA SER A 115 14.00 52.67 -10.89
C SER A 115 13.32 51.36 -11.31
N LEU A 116 13.12 50.43 -10.38
CA LEU A 116 12.42 49.17 -10.61
C LEU A 116 10.92 49.43 -10.86
N ALA A 117 10.30 50.31 -10.07
CA ALA A 117 8.88 50.64 -10.21
C ALA A 117 8.55 51.26 -11.58
N ASN A 118 9.46 52.07 -12.13
CA ASN A 118 9.32 52.73 -13.43
C ASN A 118 9.74 51.87 -14.63
N SER A 119 10.23 50.65 -14.41
CA SER A 119 10.62 49.77 -15.51
C SER A 119 9.39 49.37 -16.36
N ARG A 120 9.63 48.95 -17.61
CA ARG A 120 8.54 48.59 -18.54
C ARG A 120 7.77 47.34 -18.10
N GLU A 121 8.44 46.44 -17.39
CA GLU A 121 7.92 45.14 -16.98
C GLU A 121 6.72 45.20 -16.01
N PRO A 122 6.77 45.90 -14.86
CA PRO A 122 5.63 46.03 -13.95
C PRO A 122 4.41 46.65 -14.61
N LEU A 123 4.59 47.61 -15.52
CA LEU A 123 3.49 48.25 -16.23
C LEU A 123 2.77 47.25 -17.17
N GLN A 124 3.52 46.46 -17.93
CA GLN A 124 2.94 45.44 -18.82
C GLN A 124 2.27 44.30 -18.04
N LEU A 125 2.90 43.88 -16.93
CA LEU A 125 2.36 42.85 -16.06
C LEU A 125 1.05 43.33 -15.41
N PHE A 126 0.94 44.60 -15.04
CA PHE A 126 -0.24 45.17 -14.38
C PHE A 126 -1.48 45.02 -15.25
N PHE A 127 -1.44 45.51 -16.50
CA PHE A 127 -2.58 45.40 -17.41
C PHE A 127 -2.92 43.97 -17.80
N SER A 128 -1.89 43.10 -17.96
CA SER A 128 -2.12 41.68 -18.25
C SER A 128 -2.83 40.98 -17.10
N LEU A 129 -2.42 41.29 -15.87
CA LEU A 129 -2.98 40.72 -14.64
C LEU A 129 -4.36 41.29 -14.33
N ALA A 130 -4.57 42.59 -14.55
CA ALA A 130 -5.87 43.23 -14.41
C ALA A 130 -6.92 42.58 -15.30
N ASN A 131 -6.60 42.32 -16.58
CA ASN A 131 -7.50 41.61 -17.49
C ASN A 131 -7.80 40.17 -17.03
N LEU A 132 -6.80 39.44 -16.51
CA LEU A 132 -7.04 38.12 -15.89
C LEU A 132 -8.00 38.23 -14.70
N MET A 133 -7.73 39.15 -13.77
CA MET A 133 -8.55 39.36 -12.58
C MET A 133 -9.97 39.80 -12.95
N GLU A 134 -10.16 40.63 -13.96
CA GLU A 134 -11.47 41.05 -14.47
C GLU A 134 -12.33 39.88 -14.97
N GLN A 135 -11.72 38.83 -15.53
CA GLN A 135 -12.42 37.64 -16.01
C GLN A 135 -12.53 36.53 -14.96
N MET A 136 -11.65 36.52 -13.96
CA MET A 136 -11.59 35.48 -12.94
C MET A 136 -12.76 35.55 -11.94
N PRO A 137 -13.43 34.44 -11.60
CA PRO A 137 -14.44 34.40 -10.55
C PRO A 137 -13.83 34.41 -9.14
N ILE A 138 -14.50 35.06 -8.20
CA ILE A 138 -14.03 35.21 -6.81
C ILE A 138 -14.84 34.28 -5.90
N GLN A 139 -14.44 33.01 -5.76
CA GLN A 139 -15.18 32.04 -4.94
C GLN A 139 -14.37 31.47 -3.76
N GLY A 140 -13.11 31.07 -3.96
CA GLY A 140 -12.29 30.48 -2.90
C GLY A 140 -11.56 31.49 -2.01
N ASP A 141 -11.30 31.08 -0.77
CA ASP A 141 -10.81 31.97 0.27
C ASP A 141 -9.33 32.31 0.11
N ASP A 142 -8.52 31.37 -0.38
CA ASP A 142 -7.10 31.62 -0.66
C ASP A 142 -6.95 32.56 -1.87
N THR A 143 -7.80 32.43 -2.90
CA THR A 143 -7.80 33.38 -4.02
C THR A 143 -8.24 34.78 -3.59
N LYS A 144 -9.28 34.91 -2.75
CA LYS A 144 -9.70 36.20 -2.17
C LYS A 144 -8.57 36.86 -1.38
N ALA A 145 -7.90 36.09 -0.51
CA ALA A 145 -6.78 36.56 0.28
C ALA A 145 -5.60 37.02 -0.59
N ALA A 146 -5.23 36.23 -1.61
CA ALA A 146 -4.17 36.60 -2.56
C ALA A 146 -4.54 37.85 -3.37
N TRP A 147 -5.82 38.02 -3.74
CA TRP A 147 -6.32 39.21 -4.43
C TRP A 147 -6.21 40.45 -3.54
N ILE A 148 -6.65 40.39 -2.29
CA ILE A 148 -6.55 41.50 -1.33
C ILE A 148 -5.08 41.92 -1.16
N LEU A 149 -4.20 40.94 -0.97
CA LEU A 149 -2.76 41.19 -0.82
C LEU A 149 -2.18 41.85 -2.08
N LEU A 150 -2.54 41.37 -3.27
CA LEU A 150 -2.09 41.93 -4.53
C LEU A 150 -2.55 43.39 -4.73
N LEU A 151 -3.80 43.72 -4.39
CA LEU A 151 -4.30 45.10 -4.45
C LEU A 151 -3.50 46.04 -3.55
N ASP A 152 -3.10 45.59 -2.36
CA ASP A 152 -2.21 46.36 -1.47
C ASP A 152 -0.82 46.56 -2.10
N ARG A 153 -0.27 45.53 -2.76
CA ARG A 153 1.03 45.65 -3.43
C ARG A 153 0.98 46.54 -4.67
N PHE A 154 -0.15 46.58 -5.38
CA PHE A 154 -0.38 47.54 -6.45
C PHE A 154 -0.41 48.97 -5.93
N GLU A 155 -1.12 49.23 -4.83
CA GLU A 155 -1.21 50.57 -4.22
C GLU A 155 0.19 51.10 -3.86
N ARG A 156 1.02 50.28 -3.20
CA ARG A 156 2.42 50.65 -2.88
C ARG A 156 3.29 50.88 -4.11
N TRP A 157 3.09 50.09 -5.17
CA TRP A 157 3.83 50.27 -6.42
C TRP A 157 3.44 51.59 -7.10
N ILE A 158 2.14 51.92 -7.12
CA ILE A 158 1.60 53.17 -7.67
C ILE A 158 2.19 54.37 -6.93
N GLU A 159 2.26 54.33 -5.59
CA GLU A 159 2.82 55.41 -4.75
C GLU A 159 4.31 55.72 -5.02
N ILE A 160 5.10 54.71 -5.38
CA ILE A 160 6.56 54.85 -5.58
C ILE A 160 6.91 55.25 -7.02
N ARG A 161 6.00 54.99 -7.96
CA ARG A 161 6.18 55.24 -9.39
C ARG A 161 6.18 56.74 -9.70
N THR A 162 6.87 57.14 -10.76
CA THR A 162 6.74 58.51 -11.29
C THR A 162 5.43 58.68 -12.02
N ILE A 163 4.73 59.79 -11.76
CA ILE A 163 3.50 60.16 -12.45
C ILE A 163 3.80 60.39 -13.95
N ASP A 164 3.09 59.67 -14.80
CA ASP A 164 3.11 59.81 -16.25
C ASP A 164 1.69 59.73 -16.87
N GLY A 165 1.59 59.78 -18.20
CA GLY A 165 0.31 59.75 -18.93
C GLY A 165 -0.51 58.46 -18.78
N LYS A 166 0.03 57.40 -18.16
CA LYS A 166 -0.68 56.15 -17.87
C LYS A 166 -1.25 56.10 -16.45
N SER A 167 -0.92 57.06 -15.58
CA SER A 167 -1.24 56.99 -14.15
C SER A 167 -2.74 56.97 -13.89
N ASN A 168 -3.52 57.79 -14.60
CA ASN A 168 -4.98 57.79 -14.47
C ASN A 168 -5.60 56.44 -14.88
N ASP A 169 -5.13 55.83 -15.98
CA ASP A 169 -5.59 54.51 -16.42
C ASP A 169 -5.31 53.43 -15.35
N ILE A 170 -4.15 53.52 -14.68
CA ILE A 170 -3.75 52.58 -13.64
C ILE A 170 -4.64 52.73 -12.40
N ASP A 171 -4.88 53.97 -11.97
CA ASP A 171 -5.75 54.27 -10.83
C ASP A 171 -7.19 53.82 -11.07
N ASP A 172 -7.73 54.08 -12.26
CA ASP A 172 -9.08 53.67 -12.66
C ASP A 172 -9.23 52.14 -12.63
N VAL A 173 -8.27 51.41 -13.20
CA VAL A 173 -8.25 49.93 -13.19
C VAL A 173 -8.12 49.39 -11.76
N HIS A 174 -7.27 49.99 -10.91
CA HIS A 174 -7.13 49.57 -9.51
C HIS A 174 -8.44 49.73 -8.73
N ILE A 175 -9.13 50.86 -8.92
CA ILE A 175 -10.45 51.13 -8.32
C ILE A 175 -11.48 50.11 -8.80
N GLU A 176 -11.50 49.79 -10.10
CA GLU A 176 -12.43 48.83 -10.67
C GLU A 176 -12.24 47.41 -10.11
N LEU A 177 -10.98 46.94 -10.02
CA LEU A 177 -10.66 45.65 -9.41
C LEU A 177 -11.08 45.59 -7.93
N ARG A 178 -10.92 46.69 -7.19
CA ARG A 178 -11.37 46.81 -5.80
C ARG A 178 -12.90 46.72 -5.70
N ARG A 179 -13.63 47.42 -6.58
CA ARG A 179 -15.10 47.35 -6.66
C ARG A 179 -15.57 45.93 -6.98
N LYS A 180 -14.95 45.26 -7.96
CA LYS A 180 -15.30 43.88 -8.33
C LYS A 180 -15.19 42.95 -7.11
N LEU A 181 -14.08 42.99 -6.39
CA LEU A 181 -13.86 42.20 -5.17
C LEU A 181 -14.98 42.44 -4.14
N THR A 182 -15.30 43.70 -3.85
CA THR A 182 -16.36 44.03 -2.88
C THR A 182 -17.75 43.57 -3.34
N SER A 183 -18.04 43.63 -4.64
CA SER A 183 -19.35 43.25 -5.18
C SER A 183 -19.56 41.72 -5.23
N GLN A 184 -18.50 40.93 -5.45
CA GLN A 184 -18.60 39.48 -5.66
C GLN A 184 -18.28 38.65 -4.40
N ALA A 185 -17.46 39.12 -3.45
CA ALA A 185 -17.03 38.32 -2.31
C ALA A 185 -18.11 38.12 -1.21
N GLY A 186 -19.16 38.95 -1.19
CA GLY A 186 -20.27 38.90 -0.23
C GLY A 186 -19.89 39.20 1.23
N LEU A 187 -20.81 39.79 2.00
CA LEU A 187 -20.60 40.31 3.38
C LEU A 187 -20.43 39.23 4.50
N GLY A 188 -20.18 37.95 4.18
CA GLY A 188 -20.20 36.90 5.22
C GLY A 188 -19.60 35.54 4.84
N SER A 189 -18.59 35.51 3.95
CA SER A 189 -17.98 34.25 3.47
C SER A 189 -16.52 34.03 3.86
N LEU A 190 -15.90 34.92 4.66
CA LEU A 190 -14.46 34.87 4.87
C LEU A 190 -14.08 34.05 6.11
N PRO A 191 -13.15 33.08 5.99
CA PRO A 191 -12.70 32.27 7.11
C PRO A 191 -11.92 33.14 8.09
N ARG A 192 -12.04 32.83 9.39
CA ARG A 192 -11.37 33.56 10.46
C ARG A 192 -9.84 33.56 10.33
N PHE A 193 -9.28 32.57 9.63
CA PHE A 193 -7.85 32.38 9.41
C PHE A 193 -7.58 31.86 8.00
N TYR A 194 -6.52 32.37 7.36
CA TYR A 194 -6.08 31.94 6.03
C TYR A 194 -5.03 30.83 6.13
N ASN A 195 -4.88 30.06 5.06
CA ASN A 195 -3.92 28.96 5.01
C ASN A 195 -2.47 29.46 5.20
N ARG A 196 -1.85 29.17 6.35
CA ARG A 196 -0.47 29.62 6.65
C ARG A 196 0.58 29.05 5.68
N PHE A 197 0.26 28.01 4.90
CA PHE A 197 1.16 27.53 3.83
C PHE A 197 1.41 28.59 2.75
N LEU A 198 0.41 29.42 2.43
CA LEU A 198 0.49 30.42 1.38
C LEU A 198 0.81 31.82 1.93
N PHE A 199 0.18 32.19 3.06
CA PHE A 199 0.25 33.54 3.60
C PHE A 199 1.09 33.59 4.88
N THR A 200 2.14 34.42 4.87
CA THR A 200 2.98 34.66 6.05
C THR A 200 2.19 35.42 7.13
N ASP A 201 2.68 35.43 8.37
CA ASP A 201 2.03 36.16 9.46
C ASP A 201 1.86 37.67 9.12
N ASP A 202 2.86 38.26 8.43
CA ASP A 202 2.80 39.64 7.91
C ASP A 202 1.74 39.81 6.80
N ASP A 203 1.64 38.86 5.88
CA ASP A 203 0.62 38.89 4.82
C ASP A 203 -0.78 38.84 5.46
N GLN A 204 -0.98 38.03 6.49
CA GLN A 204 -2.27 37.93 7.18
C GLN A 204 -2.66 39.22 7.89
N LEU A 205 -1.70 39.95 8.49
CA LEU A 205 -1.95 41.26 9.07
C LEU A 205 -2.43 42.27 8.01
N VAL A 206 -1.77 42.29 6.85
CA VAL A 206 -2.16 43.15 5.73
C VAL A 206 -3.54 42.78 5.21
N ILE A 207 -3.79 41.49 4.97
CA ILE A 207 -5.08 41.02 4.45
C ILE A 207 -6.20 41.40 5.41
N ARG A 208 -6.06 41.17 6.72
CA ARG A 208 -7.07 41.55 7.72
C ARG A 208 -7.29 43.04 7.82
N PHE A 209 -6.23 43.84 7.71
CA PHE A 209 -6.34 45.30 7.71
C PHE A 209 -7.15 45.77 6.50
N ARG A 210 -6.78 45.33 5.29
CA ARG A 210 -7.47 45.70 4.05
C ARG A 210 -8.88 45.12 3.96
N GLU A 211 -9.12 43.92 4.50
CA GLU A 211 -10.45 43.32 4.60
C GLU A 211 -11.41 44.24 5.38
N ARG A 212 -10.97 44.77 6.53
CA ARG A 212 -11.78 45.71 7.33
C ARG A 212 -12.06 47.02 6.58
N GLU A 213 -11.11 47.51 5.78
CA GLU A 213 -11.31 48.69 4.94
C GLU A 213 -12.33 48.43 3.82
N LEU A 214 -12.28 47.24 3.21
CA LEU A 214 -13.12 46.88 2.05
C LEU A 214 -14.55 46.50 2.43
N PHE A 215 -14.73 45.77 3.54
CA PHE A 215 -16.01 45.16 3.93
C PHE A 215 -16.62 45.72 5.22
N GLY A 216 -15.92 46.60 5.93
CA GLY A 216 -16.38 47.24 7.17
C GLY A 216 -16.12 46.44 8.44
N LYS A 217 -16.42 47.04 9.62
CA LYS A 217 -16.10 46.45 10.95
C LYS A 217 -17.03 45.30 11.40
N ASN A 218 -18.13 45.03 10.68
CA ASN A 218 -19.19 44.08 11.09
C ASN A 218 -19.11 42.72 10.39
N VAL A 219 -17.94 42.30 9.89
CA VAL A 219 -17.78 40.98 9.25
C VAL A 219 -17.98 39.87 10.28
N VAL A 220 -18.97 39.01 10.06
CA VAL A 220 -19.23 37.83 10.89
C VAL A 220 -18.37 36.68 10.39
N TYR A 221 -17.34 36.32 11.15
CA TYR A 221 -16.54 35.12 10.88
C TYR A 221 -17.33 33.88 11.28
N ARG A 222 -17.35 32.86 10.41
CA ARG A 222 -17.85 31.53 10.78
C ARG A 222 -16.70 30.74 11.41
N ASP A 223 -16.90 30.25 12.62
CA ASP A 223 -16.09 29.14 13.12
C ASP A 223 -16.52 27.89 12.34
N GLU A 224 -15.57 27.15 11.78
CA GLU A 224 -15.88 25.84 11.20
C GLU A 224 -16.45 24.94 12.30
N GLU A 225 -17.65 24.38 12.09
CA GLU A 225 -18.17 23.33 12.95
C GLU A 225 -17.18 22.17 12.95
N LYS A 226 -16.53 21.94 14.10
CA LYS A 226 -15.51 20.89 14.26
C LYS A 226 -16.19 19.53 14.39
N GLU A 227 -16.72 19.00 13.29
CA GLU A 227 -17.23 17.62 13.21
C GLU A 227 -16.08 16.62 13.05
N TRP A 228 -15.36 16.29 14.11
CA TRP A 228 -14.28 15.28 14.11
C TRP A 228 -14.64 13.86 14.60
N PRO A 229 -15.63 13.67 15.51
CA PRO A 229 -16.01 12.35 16.02
C PRO A 229 -16.56 11.38 14.95
N TYR A 230 -16.77 10.13 15.35
CA TYR A 230 -17.42 9.13 14.49
C TYR A 230 -18.86 9.48 14.13
N ASP A 231 -19.33 8.86 13.05
CA ASP A 231 -20.71 8.98 12.64
C ASP A 231 -21.63 8.29 13.64
N LYS A 232 -22.58 9.05 14.22
CA LYS A 232 -23.52 8.55 15.24
C LYS A 232 -24.40 7.39 14.73
N ASP A 233 -24.54 7.25 13.42
CA ASP A 233 -25.30 6.16 12.79
C ASP A 233 -24.52 4.81 12.77
N LEU A 234 -23.21 4.82 13.04
CA LEU A 234 -22.39 3.60 13.09
C LEU A 234 -22.46 2.92 14.46
N LYS A 235 -23.39 1.97 14.60
CA LYS A 235 -23.67 1.28 15.87
C LYS A 235 -22.47 0.56 16.48
N LEU A 236 -21.63 -0.09 15.66
CA LEU A 236 -20.49 -0.90 16.12
C LEU A 236 -19.41 -0.07 16.82
N VAL A 237 -19.37 1.25 16.59
CA VAL A 237 -18.43 2.18 17.24
C VAL A 237 -19.10 3.13 18.22
N SER A 238 -20.38 2.91 18.54
CA SER A 238 -21.13 3.73 19.50
C SER A 238 -20.46 3.80 20.87
N GLY A 239 -19.81 2.71 21.28
CA GLY A 239 -19.01 2.68 22.50
C GLY A 239 -17.87 3.70 22.47
N LEU A 240 -17.29 3.98 21.31
CA LEU A 240 -16.08 4.79 21.15
C LEU A 240 -16.36 6.31 21.07
N HIS A 241 -17.62 6.75 21.18
CA HIS A 241 -17.94 8.19 21.14
C HIS A 241 -17.51 8.95 22.38
N GLU A 242 -17.39 8.26 23.51
CA GLU A 242 -16.99 8.86 24.78
C GLU A 242 -15.68 8.21 25.26
N PRO A 243 -14.75 8.99 25.82
CA PRO A 243 -13.50 8.44 26.32
C PRO A 243 -13.74 7.45 27.45
N VAL A 244 -12.88 6.44 27.58
CA VAL A 244 -12.93 5.48 28.69
C VAL A 244 -12.69 6.19 30.02
N SER A 245 -13.28 5.72 31.12
CA SER A 245 -13.00 6.25 32.45
C SER A 245 -11.51 6.10 32.82
N LYS A 246 -11.00 6.93 33.74
CA LYS A 246 -9.60 6.82 34.19
C LYS A 246 -9.31 5.49 34.88
N ASP A 247 -10.30 4.92 35.56
CA ASP A 247 -10.16 3.68 36.32
C ASP A 247 -10.09 2.45 35.42
N GLU A 248 -10.72 2.49 34.25
CA GLU A 248 -10.72 1.41 33.25
C GLU A 248 -9.58 1.54 32.23
N TYR A 249 -8.77 2.61 32.29
CA TYR A 249 -7.71 2.85 31.32
C TYR A 249 -6.38 2.22 31.76
N HIS A 250 -5.83 1.31 30.96
CA HIS A 250 -4.61 0.55 31.26
C HIS A 250 -3.30 1.33 30.96
N GLY A 251 -3.38 2.65 30.95
CA GLY A 251 -2.27 3.54 30.60
C GLY A 251 -2.01 3.67 29.10
N SER A 252 -1.20 4.67 28.74
CA SER A 252 -0.86 4.88 27.34
C SER A 252 0.09 3.79 26.83
N PRO A 253 -0.16 3.20 25.64
CA PRO A 253 0.73 2.23 25.02
C PRO A 253 2.03 2.85 24.49
N TYR A 254 2.31 4.10 24.85
CA TYR A 254 3.51 4.85 24.46
C TYR A 254 4.33 5.37 25.65
N SER A 255 3.86 5.15 26.88
CA SER A 255 4.30 5.86 28.08
C SER A 255 5.77 5.63 28.45
N ASN A 256 6.32 4.46 28.14
CA ASN A 256 7.69 4.08 28.49
C ASN A 256 8.65 4.13 27.30
N ILE A 257 8.23 4.69 26.16
CA ILE A 257 9.14 5.01 25.05
C ILE A 257 9.97 6.22 25.49
N SER A 258 11.26 6.01 25.66
CA SER A 258 12.22 6.90 26.34
C SER A 258 12.56 8.22 25.64
N PHE A 259 11.67 8.81 24.83
CA PHE A 259 11.94 10.09 24.15
C PHE A 259 11.25 11.28 24.84
N ALA A 260 12.05 12.26 25.21
CA ALA A 260 11.54 13.59 25.56
C ALA A 260 11.04 14.33 24.31
N LYS A 261 10.24 15.39 24.51
CA LYS A 261 9.72 16.24 23.42
C LYS A 261 10.83 16.77 22.50
N ASP A 262 11.97 17.16 23.06
CA ASP A 262 13.12 17.66 22.29
C ASP A 262 13.75 16.58 21.41
N GLN A 263 13.82 15.33 21.91
CA GLN A 263 14.34 14.19 21.13
C GLN A 263 13.41 13.83 19.97
N TYR A 264 12.09 13.92 20.17
CA TYR A 264 11.13 13.79 19.07
C TYR A 264 11.32 14.89 18.02
N ALA A 265 11.59 16.14 18.45
CA ALA A 265 11.84 17.24 17.53
C ALA A 265 13.12 17.01 16.70
N GLU A 266 14.21 16.54 17.31
CA GLU A 266 15.44 16.16 16.60
C GLU A 266 15.18 15.03 15.59
N LYS A 267 14.55 13.93 16.02
CA LYS A 267 14.19 12.81 15.15
C LYS A 267 13.24 13.20 14.02
N PHE A 268 12.37 14.18 14.25
CA PHE A 268 11.46 14.67 13.22
C PHE A 268 12.21 15.41 12.11
N VAL A 269 13.21 16.22 12.46
CA VAL A 269 14.09 16.86 11.48
C VAL A 269 14.86 15.80 10.68
N GLU A 270 15.38 14.77 11.35
CA GLU A 270 16.03 13.63 10.68
C GLU A 270 15.07 12.87 9.76
N GLN A 271 13.83 12.65 10.18
CA GLN A 271 12.80 11.98 9.37
C GLN A 271 12.42 12.81 8.15
N LEU A 272 12.23 14.14 8.29
CA LEU A 272 11.97 15.03 7.15
C LEU A 272 13.15 15.03 6.18
N GLN A 273 14.37 15.05 6.69
CA GLN A 273 15.58 14.97 5.88
C GLN A 273 15.66 13.62 5.16
N ARG A 274 15.32 12.52 5.82
CA ARG A 274 15.25 11.18 5.19
C ARG A 274 14.15 11.06 4.14
N GLU A 275 13.00 11.68 4.35
CA GLU A 275 11.94 11.73 3.32
C GLU A 275 12.40 12.55 2.09
N ALA A 276 13.25 13.56 2.30
CA ALA A 276 13.88 14.32 1.22
C ALA A 276 15.02 13.54 0.55
N ASP A 277 15.86 12.87 1.33
CA ASP A 277 16.98 12.03 0.92
C ASP A 277 16.43 10.70 0.41
N ARG A 278 16.06 10.64 -0.87
CA ARG A 278 15.39 9.47 -1.49
C ARG A 278 16.03 8.10 -1.24
N TYR A 279 17.31 8.09 -0.90
CA TYR A 279 18.09 6.88 -0.69
C TYR A 279 18.81 6.93 0.65
N LEU A 280 18.69 5.84 1.41
CA LEU A 280 19.50 5.57 2.58
C LEU A 280 20.66 4.65 2.19
N PHE A 281 21.89 5.11 2.41
CA PHE A 281 23.09 4.33 2.19
C PHE A 281 23.49 3.64 3.50
N ILE A 282 23.52 2.31 3.49
CA ILE A 282 23.89 1.48 4.64
C ILE A 282 25.11 0.65 4.24
N ARG A 283 26.13 0.62 5.11
CA ARG A 283 27.36 -0.13 4.84
C ARG A 283 27.03 -1.62 4.65
N ASN A 284 27.57 -2.20 3.59
CA ASN A 284 27.43 -3.61 3.29
C ASN A 284 28.31 -4.46 4.22
N PHE A 285 27.74 -4.90 5.33
CA PHE A 285 28.45 -5.76 6.28
C PHE A 285 28.83 -7.13 5.69
N ASN A 286 28.17 -7.56 4.61
CA ASN A 286 28.46 -8.81 3.91
C ASN A 286 29.54 -8.67 2.82
N ARG A 287 30.14 -7.47 2.67
CA ARG A 287 31.28 -7.29 1.77
C ARG A 287 32.48 -8.05 2.33
N LYS A 288 32.99 -9.02 1.56
CA LYS A 288 34.20 -9.81 1.88
C LYS A 288 35.35 -9.54 0.92
N SER A 289 35.10 -8.87 -0.21
CA SER A 289 36.14 -8.54 -1.19
C SER A 289 37.18 -7.57 -0.60
N SER A 290 38.47 -7.88 -0.78
CA SER A 290 39.57 -6.96 -0.47
C SER A 290 39.93 -6.05 -1.65
N GLU A 291 39.28 -6.24 -2.80
CA GLU A 291 39.48 -5.43 -4.01
C GLU A 291 38.92 -4.01 -3.82
N ILE A 292 39.18 -3.12 -4.77
CA ILE A 292 38.53 -1.80 -4.80
C ILE A 292 37.00 -2.00 -4.93
N PRO A 293 36.16 -1.30 -4.13
CA PRO A 293 34.70 -1.38 -4.25
C PRO A 293 34.21 -0.95 -5.64
N VAL A 294 33.02 -1.43 -6.05
CA VAL A 294 32.42 -1.08 -7.34
C VAL A 294 32.25 0.43 -7.49
N GLU A 295 31.96 1.14 -6.40
CA GLU A 295 31.88 2.60 -6.36
C GLU A 295 33.21 3.26 -6.77
N GLY A 296 34.33 2.68 -6.34
CA GLY A 296 35.67 3.11 -6.72
C GLY A 296 35.94 2.89 -8.21
N LEU A 297 35.55 1.73 -8.75
CA LEU A 297 35.66 1.44 -10.19
C LEU A 297 34.81 2.38 -11.04
N ILE A 298 33.57 2.66 -10.62
CA ILE A 298 32.67 3.61 -11.30
C ILE A 298 33.30 5.02 -11.34
N LYS A 299 34.02 5.40 -10.28
CA LYS A 299 34.80 6.64 -10.23
C LYS A 299 35.97 6.61 -11.21
N GLU A 300 36.71 5.51 -11.29
CA GLU A 300 37.81 5.33 -12.26
C GLU A 300 37.32 5.33 -13.72
N TRP A 301 36.15 4.76 -13.99
CA TRP A 301 35.48 4.82 -15.30
C TRP A 301 34.90 6.21 -15.61
N ASN A 302 35.07 7.18 -14.72
CA ASN A 302 34.66 8.57 -14.89
C ASN A 302 33.17 8.74 -15.24
N TRP A 303 32.28 7.90 -14.70
CA TRP A 303 30.85 7.97 -15.02
C TRP A 303 30.25 9.35 -14.72
N TYR A 304 30.65 9.97 -13.62
CA TYR A 304 30.20 11.33 -13.28
C TYR A 304 30.47 12.33 -14.41
N GLN A 305 31.71 12.40 -14.91
CA GLN A 305 32.09 13.34 -15.97
C GLN A 305 31.42 12.99 -17.31
N SER A 306 31.32 11.70 -17.63
CA SER A 306 30.64 11.22 -18.83
C SER A 306 29.15 11.58 -18.82
N ILE A 307 28.46 11.37 -17.70
CA ILE A 307 27.06 11.74 -17.52
C ILE A 307 26.90 13.25 -17.60
N LEU A 308 27.74 14.04 -16.91
CA LEU A 308 27.66 15.50 -16.93
C LEU A 308 27.83 16.06 -18.35
N LYS A 309 28.82 15.57 -19.09
CA LYS A 309 29.09 15.99 -20.47
C LYS A 309 27.92 15.62 -21.40
N CYS A 310 27.45 14.38 -21.32
CA CYS A 310 26.33 13.89 -22.13
C CYS A 310 25.04 14.66 -21.82
N LEU A 311 24.74 14.86 -20.53
CA LEU A 311 23.59 15.63 -20.05
C LEU A 311 23.64 17.07 -20.55
N THR A 312 24.79 17.75 -20.45
CA THR A 312 24.95 19.14 -20.89
C THR A 312 24.67 19.26 -22.40
N SER A 313 25.29 18.41 -23.21
CA SER A 313 25.08 18.39 -24.67
C SER A 313 23.61 18.10 -25.03
N HIS A 314 23.00 17.12 -24.37
CA HIS A 314 21.60 16.77 -24.62
C HIS A 314 20.63 17.88 -24.20
N VAL A 315 20.92 18.61 -23.12
CA VAL A 315 20.11 19.76 -22.68
C VAL A 315 20.17 20.92 -23.69
N GLU A 316 21.32 21.17 -24.31
CA GLU A 316 21.47 22.19 -25.36
C GLU A 316 20.60 21.84 -26.60
N GLU A 317 20.56 20.57 -26.96
CA GLU A 317 19.80 20.03 -28.10
C GLU A 317 18.30 19.84 -27.85
N LEU A 318 17.84 19.97 -26.59
CA LEU A 318 16.42 19.79 -26.23
C LEU A 318 15.52 20.73 -27.05
N ARG A 319 14.65 20.13 -27.87
CA ARG A 319 13.59 20.85 -28.61
C ARG A 319 12.29 20.98 -27.82
N GLN A 320 12.09 20.12 -26.81
CA GLN A 320 10.89 20.13 -25.98
C GLN A 320 10.99 21.28 -24.96
N TYR A 321 10.32 22.40 -25.25
CA TYR A 321 10.36 23.61 -24.43
C TYR A 321 10.07 23.40 -22.94
N PRO A 322 9.06 22.61 -22.52
CA PRO A 322 8.79 22.41 -21.09
C PRO A 322 9.95 21.75 -20.34
N LEU A 323 10.54 20.71 -20.93
CA LEU A 323 11.68 20.01 -20.33
C LEU A 323 12.93 20.88 -20.34
N LYS A 324 13.18 21.62 -21.43
CA LYS A 324 14.31 22.54 -21.55
C LYS A 324 14.31 23.62 -20.46
N ASP A 325 13.15 24.23 -20.20
CA ASP A 325 13.02 25.26 -19.17
C ASP A 325 13.22 24.70 -17.75
N PHE A 326 12.77 23.47 -17.47
CA PHE A 326 13.07 22.84 -16.17
C PHE A 326 14.58 22.57 -16.03
N MET A 327 15.19 22.02 -17.07
CA MET A 327 16.62 21.70 -17.05
C MET A 327 17.52 22.94 -17.06
N SER A 328 17.01 24.11 -17.46
CA SER A 328 17.79 25.37 -17.42
C SER A 328 17.83 26.04 -16.06
N VAL A 329 16.90 25.69 -15.14
CA VAL A 329 16.85 26.26 -13.79
C VAL A 329 17.55 25.37 -12.76
N VAL A 330 17.65 24.06 -13.02
CA VAL A 330 18.30 23.12 -12.11
C VAL A 330 19.79 23.03 -12.40
N ASP A 331 20.62 22.95 -11.35
CA ASP A 331 22.05 22.69 -11.49
C ASP A 331 22.30 21.28 -12.04
N LEU A 332 22.87 21.21 -13.25
CA LEU A 332 23.18 19.96 -13.93
C LEU A 332 24.17 19.08 -13.14
N LYS A 333 25.04 19.66 -12.31
CA LYS A 333 25.96 18.90 -11.44
C LYS A 333 25.20 18.15 -10.34
N ILE A 334 24.16 18.78 -9.79
CA ILE A 334 23.28 18.14 -8.81
C ILE A 334 22.47 17.03 -9.49
N CYS A 335 21.92 17.29 -10.69
CA CYS A 335 21.25 16.27 -11.49
C CYS A 335 22.15 15.06 -11.77
N THR A 336 23.40 15.28 -12.20
CA THR A 336 24.38 14.22 -12.44
C THR A 336 24.65 13.42 -11.17
N SER A 337 24.80 14.07 -10.02
CA SER A 337 25.02 13.39 -8.74
C SER A 337 23.84 12.49 -8.37
N LEU A 338 22.61 12.99 -8.52
CA LEU A 338 21.40 12.20 -8.28
C LEU A 338 21.25 11.03 -9.25
N MET A 339 21.49 11.26 -10.55
CA MET A 339 21.47 10.19 -11.55
C MET A 339 22.50 9.10 -11.21
N LEU A 340 23.73 9.50 -10.86
CA LEU A 340 24.80 8.58 -10.50
C LEU A 340 24.44 7.74 -9.27
N SER A 341 23.92 8.38 -8.21
CA SER A 341 23.48 7.67 -7.00
C SER A 341 22.35 6.65 -7.31
N THR A 342 21.42 7.03 -8.18
CA THR A 342 20.29 6.19 -8.61
C THR A 342 20.78 4.97 -9.39
N ILE A 343 21.65 5.14 -10.38
CA ILE A 343 22.16 4.01 -11.18
C ILE A 343 23.09 3.11 -10.36
N MET A 344 23.86 3.67 -9.42
CA MET A 344 24.67 2.89 -8.48
C MET A 344 23.76 2.05 -7.59
N SER A 345 22.66 2.60 -7.08
CA SER A 345 21.65 1.85 -6.31
C SER A 345 21.08 0.69 -7.10
N ILE A 346 20.71 0.93 -8.36
CA ILE A 346 20.17 -0.10 -9.25
C ILE A 346 21.20 -1.22 -9.50
N CYS A 347 22.47 -0.87 -9.73
CA CYS A 347 23.54 -1.86 -9.86
C CYS A 347 23.80 -2.62 -8.55
N ALA A 348 23.70 -1.95 -7.40
CA ALA A 348 23.92 -2.54 -6.08
C ALA A 348 22.86 -3.59 -5.71
N GLN A 349 21.68 -3.52 -6.32
CA GLN A 349 20.64 -4.54 -6.13
C GLN A 349 21.01 -5.90 -6.75
N GLY A 350 21.96 -5.94 -7.68
CA GLY A 350 22.42 -7.17 -8.32
C GLY A 350 21.40 -7.81 -9.27
N GLU A 351 20.37 -7.07 -9.68
CA GLU A 351 19.38 -7.54 -10.66
C GLU A 351 19.87 -7.29 -12.09
N GLN A 352 19.92 -8.34 -12.91
CA GLN A 352 20.35 -8.20 -14.31
C GLN A 352 19.30 -7.51 -15.19
N LEU A 353 18.00 -7.65 -14.88
CA LEU A 353 16.89 -7.18 -15.69
C LEU A 353 15.93 -6.33 -14.86
N ILE A 354 15.71 -5.10 -15.28
CA ILE A 354 14.87 -4.13 -14.57
C ILE A 354 13.77 -3.62 -15.51
N PRO A 355 12.50 -3.50 -15.08
CA PRO A 355 11.46 -2.90 -15.90
C PRO A 355 11.82 -1.47 -16.33
N ALA A 356 11.73 -1.17 -17.63
CA ALA A 356 12.11 0.15 -18.15
C ALA A 356 11.24 1.30 -17.60
N THR A 357 9.99 1.00 -17.20
CA THR A 357 9.13 1.95 -16.49
C THR A 357 9.67 2.29 -15.10
N THR A 358 10.10 1.29 -14.34
CA THR A 358 10.70 1.47 -13.01
C THR A 358 12.01 2.24 -13.12
N PHE A 359 12.87 1.88 -14.09
CA PHE A 359 14.15 2.57 -14.32
C PHE A 359 13.96 4.07 -14.58
N ARG A 360 13.02 4.43 -15.48
CA ARG A 360 12.71 5.83 -15.80
C ARG A 360 12.10 6.58 -14.61
N TYR A 361 11.23 5.93 -13.84
CA TYR A 361 10.66 6.51 -12.64
C TYR A 361 11.75 6.86 -11.62
N CYS A 362 12.67 5.91 -11.36
CA CYS A 362 13.78 6.09 -10.42
C CYS A 362 14.68 7.26 -10.82
N LEU A 363 14.96 7.45 -12.11
CA LEU A 363 15.77 8.57 -12.59
C LEU A 363 15.04 9.93 -12.51
N ALA A 364 13.77 9.97 -12.90
CA ALA A 364 13.01 11.22 -13.00
C ALA A 364 12.63 11.79 -11.63
N ASN A 365 12.20 10.92 -10.72
CA ASN A 365 11.56 11.35 -9.48
C ASN A 365 12.48 12.23 -8.60
N PRO A 366 13.76 11.90 -8.36
CA PRO A 366 14.67 12.72 -7.57
C PRO A 366 14.79 14.16 -8.07
N ILE A 367 14.94 14.33 -9.39
CA ILE A 367 15.07 15.66 -10.01
C ILE A 367 13.75 16.45 -9.89
N LEU A 368 12.60 15.82 -10.10
CA LEU A 368 11.30 16.47 -9.91
C LEU A 368 11.10 16.95 -8.47
N ASN A 369 11.60 16.23 -7.47
CA ASN A 369 11.48 16.68 -6.08
C ASN A 369 12.30 17.94 -5.81
N ILE A 370 13.52 18.04 -6.35
CA ILE A 370 14.32 19.28 -6.25
C ILE A 370 13.55 20.45 -6.87
N ILE A 371 12.98 20.25 -8.07
CA ILE A 371 12.18 21.28 -8.73
C ILE A 371 10.97 21.66 -7.84
N GLY A 372 10.29 20.68 -7.25
CA GLY A 372 9.19 20.89 -6.31
C GLY A 372 9.60 21.68 -5.07
N GLN A 373 10.75 21.36 -4.46
CA GLN A 373 11.30 22.06 -3.29
C GLN A 373 11.69 23.50 -3.62
N MET A 374 12.35 23.74 -4.77
CA MET A 374 12.68 25.10 -5.24
C MET A 374 11.40 25.94 -5.39
N PHE A 375 10.34 25.34 -5.93
CA PHE A 375 9.06 26.01 -6.09
C PHE A 375 8.39 26.30 -4.75
N GLN A 376 8.36 25.30 -3.84
CA GLN A 376 7.87 25.48 -2.47
C GLN A 376 8.56 26.63 -1.75
N GLN A 377 9.90 26.70 -1.80
CA GLN A 377 10.68 27.78 -1.18
C GLN A 377 10.38 29.16 -1.79
N LYS A 378 10.07 29.21 -3.09
CA LYS A 378 9.68 30.44 -3.79
C LYS A 378 8.31 30.95 -3.33
N VAL A 379 7.37 30.03 -3.11
CA VAL A 379 6.00 30.34 -2.67
C VAL A 379 5.92 30.54 -1.15
N SER A 380 6.68 29.83 -0.32
CA SER A 380 6.68 30.03 1.14
C SER A 380 7.95 29.52 1.80
N LYS A 381 8.58 30.36 2.63
CA LYS A 381 9.82 30.04 3.35
C LYS A 381 9.59 29.40 4.72
N THR A 382 8.35 29.34 5.20
CA THR A 382 8.02 28.94 6.58
C THR A 382 7.52 27.51 6.71
N ILE A 383 7.48 26.72 5.61
CA ILE A 383 6.88 25.37 5.58
C ILE A 383 7.50 24.44 6.61
N THR A 384 8.83 24.29 6.60
CA THR A 384 9.54 23.42 7.56
C THR A 384 9.30 23.86 9.01
N LYS A 385 9.23 25.18 9.26
CA LYS A 385 8.92 25.71 10.60
C LYS A 385 7.51 25.30 11.03
N MET A 386 6.51 25.42 10.15
CA MET A 386 5.13 25.01 10.45
C MET A 386 4.99 23.51 10.65
N GLN A 387 5.71 22.70 9.87
CA GLN A 387 5.76 21.24 10.07
C GLN A 387 6.33 20.87 11.44
N ASN A 388 7.40 21.54 11.87
CA ASN A 388 7.99 21.34 13.20
C ASN A 388 7.04 21.77 14.32
N GLU A 389 6.36 22.91 14.17
CA GLU A 389 5.37 23.41 15.14
C GLU A 389 4.23 22.39 15.32
N ILE A 390 3.57 21.97 14.23
CA ILE A 390 2.43 21.03 14.34
C ILE A 390 2.87 19.68 14.89
N PHE A 391 4.06 19.20 14.51
CA PHE A 391 4.58 17.94 15.02
C PHE A 391 4.88 18.04 16.52
N SER A 392 5.40 19.18 16.99
CA SER A 392 5.65 19.43 18.42
C SER A 392 4.38 19.31 19.27
N ASP A 393 3.24 19.80 18.77
CA ASP A 393 1.94 19.65 19.44
C ASP A 393 1.36 18.24 19.27
N TYR A 394 1.56 17.62 18.11
CA TYR A 394 1.14 16.25 17.85
C TYR A 394 1.80 15.24 18.80
N VAL A 395 3.07 15.44 19.14
CA VAL A 395 3.85 14.57 20.03
C VAL A 395 3.25 14.46 21.43
N GLU A 396 2.47 15.47 21.88
CA GLU A 396 1.74 15.40 23.15
C GLU A 396 0.78 14.22 23.23
N TYR A 397 0.30 13.69 22.10
CA TYR A 397 -0.49 12.46 22.06
C TYR A 397 0.26 11.26 22.64
N PHE A 398 1.57 11.20 22.43
CA PHE A 398 2.42 10.08 22.84
C PHE A 398 3.00 10.30 24.24
N LEU A 399 3.22 11.57 24.62
CA LEU A 399 3.78 11.93 25.93
C LEU A 399 2.72 12.04 27.04
N ASN A 400 1.49 12.45 26.69
CA ASN A 400 0.43 12.70 27.67
C ASN A 400 -0.67 11.65 27.57
N ALA A 401 -0.70 10.74 28.55
CA ALA A 401 -1.68 9.66 28.62
C ALA A 401 -3.14 10.18 28.61
N GLU A 402 -3.41 11.35 29.17
CA GLU A 402 -4.75 11.93 29.21
C GLU A 402 -5.21 12.41 27.83
N VAL A 403 -4.31 13.00 27.03
CA VAL A 403 -4.60 13.36 25.63
C VAL A 403 -4.91 12.10 24.83
N SER A 404 -4.08 11.06 24.99
CA SER A 404 -4.21 9.79 24.30
C SER A 404 -5.46 8.99 24.68
N ARG A 405 -6.04 9.26 25.86
CA ARG A 405 -7.29 8.69 26.37
C ARG A 405 -8.51 9.41 25.82
N GLN A 406 -8.40 10.73 25.62
CA GLN A 406 -9.52 11.59 25.21
C GLN A 406 -9.72 11.65 23.69
N HIS A 407 -8.68 11.39 22.90
CA HIS A 407 -8.70 11.60 21.45
C HIS A 407 -8.18 10.37 20.68
N THR A 408 -8.67 10.19 19.46
CA THR A 408 -7.96 9.35 18.49
C THR A 408 -6.75 10.11 17.92
N VAL A 409 -5.79 9.38 17.32
CA VAL A 409 -4.61 9.97 16.66
C VAL A 409 -5.02 11.03 15.62
N ARG A 410 -6.03 10.70 14.80
CA ARG A 410 -6.58 11.60 13.77
C ARG A 410 -7.21 12.84 14.39
N GLU A 411 -8.02 12.68 15.44
CA GLU A 411 -8.70 13.80 16.10
C GLU A 411 -7.70 14.77 16.72
N TRP A 412 -6.66 14.26 17.39
CA TRP A 412 -5.61 15.09 17.94
C TRP A 412 -4.83 15.83 16.86
N TRP A 413 -4.49 15.15 15.75
CA TRP A 413 -3.84 15.80 14.61
C TRP A 413 -4.71 16.90 13.98
N MET A 414 -6.00 16.65 13.79
CA MET A 414 -6.95 17.64 13.30
C MET A 414 -7.08 18.82 14.27
N TYR A 415 -7.00 18.56 15.57
CA TYR A 415 -6.92 19.60 16.60
C TYR A 415 -5.67 20.46 16.46
N CYS A 416 -4.48 19.87 16.42
CA CYS A 416 -3.22 20.60 16.27
C CYS A 416 -3.22 21.45 14.98
N ALA A 417 -3.63 20.85 13.85
CA ALA A 417 -3.73 21.56 12.56
C ALA A 417 -4.72 22.74 12.62
N SER A 418 -5.86 22.56 13.30
CA SER A 418 -6.87 23.59 13.48
C SER A 418 -6.37 24.75 14.34
N GLN A 419 -5.60 24.49 15.40
CA GLN A 419 -4.98 25.53 16.24
C GLN A 419 -3.96 26.37 15.47
N MET A 420 -3.25 25.75 14.52
CA MET A 420 -2.25 26.42 13.68
C MET A 420 -2.81 26.97 12.38
N HIS A 421 -4.10 26.78 12.08
CA HIS A 421 -4.73 27.20 10.83
C HIS A 421 -4.02 26.69 9.58
N ILE A 422 -3.58 25.43 9.62
CA ILE A 422 -3.00 24.73 8.47
C ILE A 422 -3.91 23.59 8.03
N SER A 423 -3.87 23.26 6.74
CA SER A 423 -4.56 22.06 6.25
C SER A 423 -3.99 20.82 6.94
N PRO A 424 -4.81 19.95 7.56
CA PRO A 424 -4.33 18.74 8.22
C PRO A 424 -3.66 17.77 7.22
N GLN A 425 -3.91 17.91 5.91
CA GLN A 425 -3.29 17.09 4.88
C GLN A 425 -1.83 17.48 4.60
N LEU A 426 -1.34 18.61 5.14
CA LEU A 426 -0.05 19.26 4.82
C LEU A 426 0.29 19.27 3.32
N LYS A 427 -0.74 19.24 2.45
CA LYS A 427 -0.55 19.20 1.01
C LYS A 427 -0.25 20.62 0.56
N PHE A 428 0.96 20.82 0.06
CA PHE A 428 1.34 22.09 -0.52
C PHE A 428 0.62 22.28 -1.89
N PRO A 429 -0.05 23.42 -2.13
CA PRO A 429 -0.70 23.70 -3.40
C PRO A 429 0.26 23.61 -4.58
N CYS A 430 -0.16 23.01 -5.69
CA CYS A 430 0.68 22.84 -6.89
C CYS A 430 2.01 22.06 -6.64
N ALA A 431 2.04 21.11 -5.70
CA ALA A 431 3.23 20.27 -5.45
C ALA A 431 3.36 19.03 -6.36
N ASP A 432 2.29 18.61 -7.03
CA ASP A 432 2.24 17.33 -7.74
C ASP A 432 2.64 17.44 -9.21
N PHE A 433 3.73 16.78 -9.59
CA PHE A 433 4.09 16.61 -11.00
C PHE A 433 3.25 15.51 -11.66
N GLY A 434 2.61 15.85 -12.79
CA GLY A 434 1.85 14.91 -13.60
C GLY A 434 2.70 13.75 -14.15
N SER A 435 2.06 12.62 -14.48
CA SER A 435 2.74 11.45 -15.06
C SER A 435 3.44 11.76 -16.39
N GLY A 436 2.91 12.69 -17.18
CA GLY A 436 3.48 13.08 -18.47
C GLY A 436 4.89 13.66 -18.39
N ILE A 437 5.12 14.64 -17.51
CA ILE A 437 6.46 15.25 -17.35
C ILE A 437 7.46 14.25 -16.76
N ARG A 438 7.01 13.40 -15.83
CA ARG A 438 7.84 12.34 -15.24
C ARG A 438 8.31 11.33 -16.28
N GLU A 439 7.42 10.91 -17.18
CA GLU A 439 7.75 9.99 -18.27
C GLU A 439 8.71 10.64 -19.29
N GLN A 440 8.49 11.91 -19.64
CA GLN A 440 9.36 12.67 -20.56
C GLN A 440 10.76 12.84 -19.98
N LEU A 441 10.85 13.34 -18.76
CA LEU A 441 12.12 13.50 -18.05
C LEU A 441 12.81 12.15 -17.85
N GLY A 442 12.11 11.12 -17.40
CA GLY A 442 12.70 9.79 -17.17
C GLY A 442 13.24 9.16 -18.45
N SER A 443 12.53 9.30 -19.57
CA SER A 443 13.00 8.81 -20.87
C SER A 443 14.23 9.57 -21.35
N PHE A 444 14.27 10.90 -21.14
CA PHE A 444 15.43 11.74 -21.44
C PHE A 444 16.66 11.37 -20.59
N LEU A 445 16.49 11.22 -19.27
CA LEU A 445 17.60 10.84 -18.39
C LEU A 445 18.09 9.42 -18.67
N MET A 446 17.18 8.50 -19.02
CA MET A 446 17.54 7.14 -19.41
C MET A 446 18.42 7.12 -20.67
N SER A 447 18.14 7.95 -21.70
CA SER A 447 19.00 7.99 -22.89
C SER A 447 20.41 8.46 -22.56
N VAL A 448 20.54 9.48 -21.70
CA VAL A 448 21.85 9.95 -21.18
C VAL A 448 22.61 8.82 -20.48
N VAL A 449 21.92 8.05 -19.61
CA VAL A 449 22.56 6.92 -18.89
C VAL A 449 23.01 5.81 -19.83
N LEU A 450 22.16 5.42 -20.80
CA LEU A 450 22.47 4.38 -21.79
C LEU A 450 23.71 4.73 -22.63
N GLU A 451 23.91 6.02 -22.93
CA GLU A 451 25.06 6.49 -23.71
C GLU A 451 26.33 6.65 -22.85
N ALA A 452 26.19 7.24 -21.65
CA ALA A 452 27.32 7.67 -20.84
C ALA A 452 27.98 6.54 -20.03
N CYS A 453 27.22 5.53 -19.60
CA CYS A 453 27.70 4.52 -18.65
C CYS A 453 28.35 3.33 -19.39
N LYS A 454 29.68 3.37 -19.47
CA LYS A 454 30.50 2.32 -20.09
C LYS A 454 31.47 1.74 -19.07
N LEU A 455 31.72 0.45 -19.20
CA LEU A 455 32.65 -0.33 -18.39
C LEU A 455 33.91 -0.61 -19.20
N HIS A 456 35.08 -0.50 -18.56
CA HIS A 456 36.38 -0.72 -19.17
C HIS A 456 36.94 -2.08 -18.74
N VAL A 457 37.12 -3.01 -19.67
CA VAL A 457 37.73 -4.34 -19.42
C VAL A 457 39.09 -4.41 -20.11
N GLU A 458 40.11 -4.86 -19.41
CA GLU A 458 41.40 -5.18 -20.04
C GLU A 458 41.30 -6.51 -20.81
N ALA A 459 41.58 -6.47 -22.12
CA ALA A 459 41.56 -7.64 -22.99
C ALA A 459 42.96 -8.01 -23.49
N GLY A 460 43.38 -9.23 -23.15
CA GLY A 460 44.59 -9.89 -23.66
C GLY A 460 45.89 -9.53 -22.93
N SER A 461 46.95 -10.31 -23.19
CA SER A 461 48.30 -10.17 -22.62
C SER A 461 49.06 -8.89 -23.03
N ARG A 462 48.41 -7.97 -23.77
CA ARG A 462 48.97 -6.70 -24.26
C ARG A 462 48.28 -5.45 -23.69
N GLY A 463 47.33 -5.58 -22.75
CA GLY A 463 46.77 -4.44 -22.01
C GLY A 463 45.83 -3.51 -22.78
N ASN A 464 45.15 -3.98 -23.84
CA ASN A 464 44.18 -3.15 -24.57
C ASN A 464 42.85 -3.09 -23.79
N SER A 465 42.36 -1.89 -23.46
CA SER A 465 41.07 -1.69 -22.78
C SER A 465 39.89 -1.66 -23.77
N ILE A 466 38.89 -2.51 -23.58
CA ILE A 466 37.63 -2.55 -24.34
C ILE A 466 36.54 -1.84 -23.53
N CYS A 467 35.82 -0.92 -24.17
CA CYS A 467 34.68 -0.21 -23.58
C CYS A 467 33.36 -0.93 -23.90
N ILE A 468 32.59 -1.33 -22.89
CA ILE A 468 31.32 -2.06 -23.04
C ILE A 468 30.18 -1.22 -22.42
N PRO A 469 29.08 -0.93 -23.14
CA PRO A 469 27.90 -0.30 -22.55
C PRO A 469 27.33 -1.15 -21.41
N VAL A 470 27.06 -0.53 -20.26
CA VAL A 470 26.54 -1.27 -19.10
C VAL A 470 25.06 -1.57 -19.23
N PHE A 471 24.28 -0.61 -19.74
CA PHE A 471 22.82 -0.72 -19.81
C PHE A 471 22.37 -0.84 -21.28
N SER A 472 21.41 -1.72 -21.54
CA SER A 472 20.81 -1.87 -22.88
C SER A 472 19.34 -2.27 -22.80
N HIS A 473 18.56 -2.00 -23.84
CA HIS A 473 17.18 -2.47 -23.91
C HIS A 473 17.12 -3.98 -24.20
N LYS A 474 16.22 -4.69 -23.52
CA LYS A 474 15.89 -6.08 -23.81
C LYS A 474 14.38 -6.28 -23.74
N ASP A 475 13.81 -6.82 -24.81
CA ASP A 475 12.44 -7.29 -24.81
C ASP A 475 12.40 -8.69 -24.19
N VAL A 476 11.60 -8.84 -23.14
CA VAL A 476 11.38 -10.12 -22.46
C VAL A 476 9.95 -10.56 -22.71
N VAL A 477 9.81 -11.74 -23.29
CA VAL A 477 8.51 -12.38 -23.49
C VAL A 477 8.19 -13.16 -22.23
N ASN A 478 7.16 -12.71 -21.51
CA ASN A 478 6.63 -13.40 -20.36
C ASN A 478 5.43 -14.25 -20.82
N GLU A 479 5.46 -15.54 -20.52
CA GLU A 479 4.27 -16.39 -20.53
C GLU A 479 3.56 -16.19 -19.19
N GLU A 480 2.58 -15.28 -19.16
CA GLU A 480 1.69 -15.21 -18.01
C GLU A 480 0.61 -16.28 -18.18
N SER A 481 0.61 -17.25 -17.27
CA SER A 481 -0.49 -18.23 -17.16
C SER A 481 -1.71 -17.51 -16.59
N SER A 482 -2.51 -16.92 -17.48
CA SER A 482 -3.79 -16.36 -17.10
C SER A 482 -4.84 -17.47 -17.00
N LEU A 483 -5.96 -17.20 -16.31
CA LEU A 483 -7.11 -18.12 -16.27
C LEU A 483 -7.70 -18.39 -17.66
N ASP A 484 -7.41 -17.52 -18.64
CA ASP A 484 -7.97 -17.54 -20.01
C ASP A 484 -6.95 -17.99 -21.09
N GLY A 485 -5.79 -18.55 -20.68
CA GLY A 485 -4.74 -19.04 -21.58
C GLY A 485 -3.38 -18.33 -21.39
N ASP A 486 -2.37 -18.81 -22.12
CA ASP A 486 -1.03 -18.22 -22.09
C ASP A 486 -1.03 -16.91 -22.88
N VAL A 487 -0.95 -15.78 -22.17
CA VAL A 487 -0.80 -14.47 -22.81
C VAL A 487 0.70 -14.16 -22.88
N LEU A 488 1.23 -14.10 -24.10
CA LEU A 488 2.59 -13.64 -24.34
C LEU A 488 2.64 -12.12 -24.16
N CYS A 489 3.10 -11.66 -23.00
CA CYS A 489 3.32 -10.25 -22.75
C CYS A 489 4.78 -9.91 -23.03
N VAL A 490 5.03 -8.97 -23.94
CA VAL A 490 6.38 -8.43 -24.16
C VAL A 490 6.59 -7.26 -23.21
N THR A 491 7.46 -7.44 -22.22
CA THR A 491 7.86 -6.39 -21.29
C THR A 491 9.21 -5.82 -21.71
N LYS A 492 9.28 -4.50 -21.88
CA LYS A 492 10.54 -3.79 -22.12
C LYS A 492 11.34 -3.70 -20.82
N MET A 493 12.49 -4.35 -20.79
CA MET A 493 13.43 -4.34 -19.67
C MET A 493 14.70 -3.57 -20.04
N ILE A 494 15.41 -3.08 -19.03
CA ILE A 494 16.80 -2.64 -19.08
C ILE A 494 17.66 -3.80 -18.60
N LYS A 495 18.58 -4.25 -19.45
CA LYS A 495 19.57 -5.28 -19.14
C LYS A 495 20.88 -4.63 -18.71
N ILE A 496 21.37 -5.05 -17.56
CA ILE A 496 22.76 -4.84 -17.13
C ILE A 496 23.65 -5.88 -17.83
N CYS A 497 24.76 -5.44 -18.42
CA CYS A 497 25.67 -6.31 -19.16
C CYS A 497 26.32 -7.36 -18.24
N ASN A 498 26.62 -8.54 -18.77
CA ASN A 498 27.12 -9.66 -17.97
C ASN A 498 28.48 -9.32 -17.30
N ALA A 499 29.34 -8.57 -17.99
CA ALA A 499 30.63 -8.13 -17.45
C ALA A 499 30.46 -7.26 -16.19
N MET A 500 29.46 -6.38 -16.16
CA MET A 500 29.15 -5.60 -14.96
C MET A 500 28.67 -6.50 -13.82
N MET A 501 27.84 -7.51 -14.11
CA MET A 501 27.40 -8.47 -13.08
C MET A 501 28.56 -9.25 -12.46
N GLU A 502 29.56 -9.62 -13.27
CA GLU A 502 30.80 -10.25 -12.81
C GLU A 502 31.62 -9.30 -11.92
N VAL A 503 31.74 -8.02 -12.32
CA VAL A 503 32.39 -7.00 -11.48
C VAL A 503 31.67 -6.83 -10.15
N VAL A 504 30.34 -6.73 -10.14
CA VAL A 504 29.54 -6.60 -8.91
C VAL A 504 29.74 -7.82 -8.01
N SER A 505 29.79 -9.03 -8.57
CA SER A 505 30.04 -10.24 -7.80
C SER A 505 31.46 -10.31 -7.20
N LYS A 506 32.48 -9.80 -7.91
CA LYS A 506 33.89 -9.87 -7.49
C LYS A 506 34.28 -8.73 -6.53
N HIS A 507 33.99 -7.49 -6.92
CA HIS A 507 34.43 -6.29 -6.20
C HIS A 507 33.49 -5.93 -5.06
N GLN A 508 32.20 -6.21 -5.25
CA GLN A 508 31.10 -5.92 -4.32
C GLN A 508 30.95 -4.42 -4.01
N PHE A 509 29.71 -3.97 -3.85
CA PHE A 509 29.45 -2.61 -3.37
C PHE A 509 29.82 -2.51 -1.88
N GLU A 510 30.42 -1.38 -1.49
CA GLU A 510 30.64 -1.02 -0.09
C GLU A 510 29.35 -0.58 0.58
N TRP A 511 28.42 0.05 -0.16
CA TRP A 511 27.15 0.54 0.36
C TRP A 511 25.96 -0.14 -0.32
N MET A 512 25.03 -0.64 0.48
CA MET A 512 23.69 -0.99 0.04
C MET A 512 22.80 0.24 0.08
N VAL A 513 21.88 0.33 -0.87
CA VAL A 513 21.06 1.53 -1.06
C VAL A 513 19.58 1.16 -0.99
N PHE A 514 18.86 1.81 -0.08
CA PHE A 514 17.45 1.55 0.17
C PHE A 514 16.60 2.79 -0.13
N PRO A 515 15.49 2.66 -0.89
CA PRO A 515 14.54 3.76 -1.08
C PRO A 515 13.89 4.16 0.26
N THR A 516 13.91 5.46 0.59
CA THR A 516 13.39 5.92 1.89
C THR A 516 11.88 5.86 2.03
N ASP A 517 11.16 5.82 0.92
CA ASP A 517 9.70 5.56 0.87
C ASP A 517 9.33 4.08 1.11
N SER A 518 10.33 3.24 1.36
CA SER A 518 10.19 1.81 1.63
C SER A 518 10.79 1.42 2.98
N LEU A 519 11.12 2.40 3.84
CA LEU A 519 11.70 2.21 5.18
C LEU A 519 10.64 2.34 6.28
N PRO A 520 10.89 1.80 7.49
CA PRO A 520 10.12 2.20 8.68
C PRO A 520 10.39 3.67 9.04
N MET A 521 9.48 4.26 9.81
CA MET A 521 9.64 5.63 10.34
C MET A 521 10.24 5.57 11.75
N GLU A 522 11.05 6.56 12.13
CA GLU A 522 11.59 6.67 13.52
C GLU A 522 10.82 7.65 14.39
N VAL A 523 9.78 8.26 13.83
CA VAL A 523 8.79 9.09 14.52
C VAL A 523 7.40 8.55 14.20
N PRO A 524 6.39 8.82 15.05
CA PRO A 524 5.03 8.40 14.77
C PRO A 524 4.56 8.92 13.40
N PRO A 525 3.91 8.10 12.57
CA PRO A 525 3.44 8.54 11.27
C PRO A 525 2.39 9.62 11.38
N ARG A 526 2.27 10.43 10.32
CA ARG A 526 1.12 11.31 10.13
C ARG A 526 -0.15 10.46 9.94
N PRO A 527 -1.26 10.75 10.62
CA PRO A 527 -2.45 9.93 10.51
C PRO A 527 -3.11 10.02 9.13
N TRP A 528 -3.78 8.93 8.75
CA TRP A 528 -4.85 8.91 7.77
C TRP A 528 -6.04 9.73 8.27
N LEU A 529 -6.55 10.58 7.39
CA LEU A 529 -7.66 11.49 7.64
C LEU A 529 -8.94 10.97 6.96
N ASP A 530 -9.95 11.84 6.90
CA ASP A 530 -11.19 11.58 6.16
C ASP A 530 -10.92 11.20 4.70
N SER A 531 -11.75 10.31 4.16
CA SER A 531 -11.62 9.79 2.79
C SER A 531 -10.27 9.12 2.46
N GLY A 532 -9.48 8.75 3.46
CA GLY A 532 -8.19 8.09 3.29
C GLY A 532 -7.12 9.02 2.74
N GLU A 533 -7.23 10.31 3.07
CA GLU A 533 -6.26 11.34 2.70
C GLU A 533 -5.21 11.53 3.79
N GLY A 534 -4.15 12.30 3.48
CA GLY A 534 -2.99 12.40 4.35
C GLY A 534 -2.12 11.15 4.24
N GLY A 535 -1.88 10.49 5.38
CA GLY A 535 -1.03 9.31 5.44
C GLY A 535 0.45 9.62 5.27
N PRO A 536 1.33 8.63 5.47
CA PRO A 536 2.13 8.67 6.68
C PRO A 536 3.33 9.60 6.63
N TYR A 537 3.76 9.94 5.42
CA TYR A 537 4.84 10.88 5.17
C TYR A 537 4.43 12.31 5.46
N TYR A 538 5.34 13.10 6.01
CA TYR A 538 5.11 14.50 6.32
C TYR A 538 5.35 15.42 5.12
N GLY A 539 6.21 15.00 4.19
CA GLY A 539 6.55 15.77 2.98
C GLY A 539 5.72 15.44 1.73
N SER A 540 4.97 14.33 1.72
CA SER A 540 4.22 13.90 0.51
C SER A 540 2.93 13.14 0.82
N PRO A 541 1.93 13.18 -0.07
CA PRO A 541 0.73 12.37 0.06
C PRO A 541 0.99 10.89 -0.28
N PHE A 542 0.23 9.98 0.33
CA PHE A 542 0.25 8.56 0.00
C PHE A 542 -1.17 8.06 -0.30
N ASN A 543 -1.30 7.04 -1.15
CA ASN A 543 -2.61 6.43 -1.41
C ASN A 543 -2.93 5.36 -0.36
N VAL A 544 -4.08 5.48 0.31
CA VAL A 544 -4.49 4.51 1.33
C VAL A 544 -4.76 3.12 0.75
N LEU A 545 -5.37 3.05 -0.45
CA LEU A 545 -5.60 1.80 -1.17
C LEU A 545 -4.43 1.49 -2.10
N ARG A 546 -3.89 0.28 -1.99
CA ARG A 546 -2.88 -0.25 -2.91
C ARG A 546 -3.47 -0.44 -4.31
N ALA A 547 -2.70 -0.06 -5.33
CA ALA A 547 -3.08 -0.32 -6.73
C ALA A 547 -3.18 -1.84 -6.97
N HIS A 548 -4.16 -2.26 -7.77
CA HIS A 548 -4.30 -3.67 -8.13
C HIS A 548 -3.36 -4.00 -9.31
N PRO A 549 -2.40 -4.94 -9.17
CA PRO A 549 -1.42 -5.23 -10.22
C PRO A 549 -2.05 -5.58 -11.58
N ASP A 550 -3.00 -6.52 -11.59
CA ASP A 550 -3.70 -6.95 -12.81
C ASP A 550 -4.63 -5.89 -13.45
N TYR A 551 -4.99 -4.83 -12.69
CA TYR A 551 -5.96 -3.82 -13.12
C TYR A 551 -5.44 -2.41 -12.88
N SER A 552 -4.19 -2.18 -13.27
CA SER A 552 -3.48 -0.91 -13.04
C SER A 552 -4.12 0.30 -13.72
N THR A 553 -5.00 0.09 -14.71
CA THR A 553 -5.79 1.15 -15.37
C THR A 553 -6.96 1.65 -14.54
N ILE A 554 -7.32 0.95 -13.46
CA ILE A 554 -8.44 1.32 -12.58
C ILE A 554 -7.89 1.96 -11.31
N ASN A 555 -8.25 3.21 -11.08
CA ASN A 555 -7.89 3.92 -9.86
C ASN A 555 -8.86 3.56 -8.72
N VAL A 556 -8.48 2.56 -7.92
CA VAL A 556 -9.28 2.07 -6.79
C VAL A 556 -9.54 3.13 -5.70
N ASN A 557 -8.59 4.03 -5.45
CA ASN A 557 -8.78 5.13 -4.48
C ASN A 557 -9.87 6.09 -4.96
N TYR A 558 -9.88 6.40 -6.25
CA TYR A 558 -10.92 7.21 -6.85
C TYR A 558 -12.28 6.53 -6.76
N GLU A 559 -12.36 5.24 -7.10
CA GLU A 559 -13.61 4.48 -7.02
C GLU A 559 -14.15 4.41 -5.56
N MET A 560 -13.27 4.29 -4.57
CA MET A 560 -13.67 4.39 -3.15
C MET A 560 -14.21 5.78 -2.82
N LYS A 561 -13.46 6.86 -3.12
CA LYS A 561 -13.87 8.25 -2.82
C LYS A 561 -15.18 8.63 -3.47
N LYS A 562 -15.41 8.22 -4.73
CA LYS A 562 -16.66 8.43 -5.49
C LYS A 562 -17.89 7.83 -4.80
N ARG A 563 -17.71 6.80 -3.95
CA ARG A 563 -18.79 6.05 -3.29
C ARG A 563 -19.03 6.46 -1.83
N LEU A 564 -18.19 7.32 -1.26
CA LEU A 564 -18.43 7.89 0.05
C LEU A 564 -19.59 8.90 -0.03
N LYS A 565 -20.55 8.78 0.88
CA LYS A 565 -21.72 9.68 0.99
C LYS A 565 -21.43 10.87 1.90
N SER A 566 -20.50 10.74 2.84
CA SER A 566 -20.06 11.78 3.76
C SER A 566 -18.58 11.63 4.09
N ARG A 567 -17.94 12.68 4.61
CA ARG A 567 -16.54 12.65 5.06
C ARG A 567 -16.31 11.70 6.25
N LYS A 568 -17.31 11.63 7.14
CA LYS A 568 -17.28 10.81 8.37
C LYS A 568 -17.53 9.32 8.18
N GLN A 569 -18.08 8.91 7.03
CA GLN A 569 -18.60 7.56 6.79
C GLN A 569 -17.64 6.42 7.15
N ALA A 570 -16.34 6.56 6.87
CA ALA A 570 -15.33 5.51 7.03
C ALA A 570 -14.22 5.86 8.04
N ARG A 571 -14.44 6.84 8.93
CA ARG A 571 -13.45 7.28 9.94
C ARG A 571 -12.90 6.12 10.80
N PRO A 572 -13.72 5.17 11.30
CA PRO A 572 -13.19 4.06 12.11
C PRO A 572 -12.16 3.20 11.35
N VAL A 573 -12.31 3.07 10.03
CA VAL A 573 -11.36 2.32 9.21
C VAL A 573 -10.01 3.02 9.19
N PHE A 574 -9.99 4.33 8.94
CA PHE A 574 -8.75 5.10 8.92
C PHE A 574 -8.09 5.20 10.30
N ASP A 575 -8.89 5.33 11.37
CA ASP A 575 -8.36 5.35 12.74
C ASP A 575 -7.75 4.00 13.15
N ALA A 576 -8.34 2.87 12.72
CA ALA A 576 -7.72 1.56 12.94
C ALA A 576 -6.37 1.42 12.20
N LEU A 577 -6.23 1.96 10.99
CA LEU A 577 -4.93 2.01 10.29
C LEU A 577 -3.93 2.90 11.05
N ASN A 578 -4.40 3.99 11.66
CA ASN A 578 -3.57 4.90 12.46
C ASN A 578 -3.04 4.18 13.70
N ASP A 579 -3.90 3.51 14.47
CA ASP A 579 -3.53 2.79 15.69
C ASP A 579 -2.48 1.69 15.41
N LEU A 580 -2.67 0.93 14.34
CA LEU A 580 -1.68 -0.06 13.88
C LEU A 580 -0.37 0.60 13.43
N GLY A 581 -0.45 1.77 12.78
CA GLY A 581 0.70 2.51 12.27
C GLY A 581 1.56 3.18 13.35
N VAL A 582 0.95 3.61 14.45
CA VAL A 582 1.64 4.27 15.57
C VAL A 582 2.12 3.31 16.65
N THR A 583 1.90 2.00 16.49
CA THR A 583 2.44 0.99 17.41
C THR A 583 3.97 0.98 17.31
N PRO A 584 4.70 1.17 18.41
CA PRO A 584 6.16 1.31 18.40
C PRO A 584 6.86 -0.05 18.49
N TRP A 585 7.88 -0.26 17.66
CA TRP A 585 8.65 -1.50 17.56
C TRP A 585 10.14 -1.25 17.77
N LYS A 586 10.88 -2.28 18.17
CA LYS A 586 12.35 -2.28 18.19
C LYS A 586 12.89 -3.61 17.69
N ILE A 587 14.15 -3.62 17.32
CA ILE A 587 14.84 -4.83 16.87
C ILE A 587 15.16 -5.72 18.07
N ASN A 588 14.89 -7.02 17.93
CA ASN A 588 15.32 -8.04 18.87
C ASN A 588 16.81 -8.33 18.68
N GLY A 589 17.66 -7.53 19.33
CA GLY A 589 19.11 -7.62 19.23
C GLY A 589 19.68 -9.03 19.44
N PRO A 590 19.30 -9.75 20.52
CA PRO A 590 19.76 -11.13 20.75
C PRO A 590 19.44 -12.10 19.61
N VAL A 591 18.23 -12.04 19.04
CA VAL A 591 17.84 -12.89 17.90
C VAL A 591 18.58 -12.48 16.63
N LEU A 592 18.74 -11.18 16.38
CA LEU A 592 19.53 -10.67 15.26
C LEU A 592 20.97 -11.18 15.31
N ASP A 593 21.60 -11.17 16.48
CA ASP A 593 22.99 -11.64 16.64
C ASP A 593 23.13 -13.14 16.31
N VAL A 594 22.14 -13.97 16.65
CA VAL A 594 22.10 -15.39 16.25
C VAL A 594 21.86 -15.51 14.73
N ALA A 595 20.93 -14.73 14.17
CA ALA A 595 20.63 -14.74 12.74
C ALA A 595 21.83 -14.34 11.89
N LEU A 596 22.61 -13.34 12.30
CA LEU A 596 23.85 -12.93 11.64
C LEU A 596 24.91 -14.05 11.66
N ARG A 597 25.07 -14.75 12.78
CA ARG A 597 25.98 -15.91 12.86
C ARG A 597 25.53 -17.05 11.94
N VAL A 598 24.24 -17.39 11.92
CA VAL A 598 23.72 -18.43 11.01
C VAL A 598 23.88 -18.02 9.54
N PHE A 599 23.68 -16.74 9.23
CA PHE A 599 23.92 -16.19 7.89
C PHE A 599 25.39 -16.35 7.44
N GLU A 600 26.35 -16.06 8.33
CA GLU A 600 27.78 -16.31 8.06
C GLU A 600 28.07 -17.81 7.86
N MET A 601 27.49 -18.68 8.70
CA MET A 601 27.64 -20.14 8.54
C MET A 601 27.06 -20.65 7.22
N ALA A 602 25.94 -20.07 6.75
CA ALA A 602 25.29 -20.43 5.49
C ALA A 602 26.17 -20.15 4.27
N GLN A 603 27.08 -19.18 4.39
CA GLN A 603 28.06 -18.84 3.37
C GLN A 603 29.24 -19.82 3.33
N LEU A 604 29.71 -20.27 4.49
CA LEU A 604 30.93 -21.07 4.62
C LEU A 604 30.65 -22.57 4.47
N GLU A 605 30.02 -23.18 5.48
CA GLU A 605 30.06 -24.65 5.66
C GLU A 605 28.80 -25.26 6.30
N ALA A 606 27.77 -24.46 6.64
CA ALA A 606 26.59 -25.01 7.32
C ALA A 606 25.89 -26.11 6.50
N ASP A 607 25.43 -27.13 7.24
CA ASP A 607 24.62 -28.24 6.74
C ASP A 607 23.32 -27.73 6.10
N GLU A 608 22.98 -28.23 4.91
CA GLU A 608 21.81 -27.76 4.16
C GLU A 608 20.49 -28.06 4.88
N LYS A 609 20.39 -29.19 5.60
CA LYS A 609 19.16 -29.56 6.33
C LYS A 609 18.94 -28.66 7.54
N PHE A 610 20.02 -28.25 8.21
CA PHE A 610 19.96 -27.26 9.29
C PHE A 610 19.43 -25.91 8.77
N LEU A 611 19.98 -25.42 7.66
CA LEU A 611 19.56 -24.16 7.06
C LEU A 611 18.12 -24.19 6.53
N GLU A 612 17.72 -25.32 5.92
CA GLU A 612 16.36 -25.54 5.43
C GLU A 612 15.33 -25.44 6.57
N LYS A 613 15.61 -26.01 7.75
CA LYS A 613 14.74 -25.88 8.93
C LYS A 613 14.56 -24.42 9.37
N LEU A 614 15.59 -23.61 9.21
CA LEU A 614 15.57 -22.19 9.59
C LEU A 614 15.09 -21.26 8.46
N SER A 615 14.71 -21.82 7.31
CA SER A 615 14.37 -21.08 6.09
C SER A 615 15.47 -20.10 5.65
N ILE A 616 16.74 -20.45 5.89
CA ILE A 616 17.90 -19.67 5.47
C ILE A 616 18.45 -20.28 4.17
N PRO A 617 18.56 -19.53 3.07
CA PRO A 617 19.11 -20.06 1.82
C PRO A 617 20.63 -20.30 1.97
N ILE A 618 21.14 -21.36 1.35
CA ILE A 618 22.59 -21.50 1.14
C ILE A 618 23.10 -20.40 0.22
N HIS A 619 24.38 -20.01 0.38
CA HIS A 619 24.95 -19.01 -0.51
C HIS A 619 25.03 -19.53 -1.96
N PRO A 620 24.64 -18.72 -2.98
CA PRO A 620 24.58 -19.15 -4.38
C PRO A 620 25.89 -19.69 -4.95
N SER A 621 27.04 -19.25 -4.45
CA SER A 621 28.35 -19.76 -4.88
C SER A 621 28.59 -21.22 -4.52
N ARG A 622 27.84 -21.78 -3.56
CA ARG A 622 27.92 -23.20 -3.17
C ARG A 622 27.23 -24.13 -4.18
N VAL A 623 26.44 -23.58 -5.11
CA VAL A 623 25.81 -24.36 -6.18
C VAL A 623 26.84 -24.65 -7.27
N SER A 624 27.25 -25.92 -7.37
CA SER A 624 28.12 -26.39 -8.45
C SER A 624 27.38 -26.37 -9.78
N ILE A 625 27.93 -25.63 -10.75
CA ILE A 625 27.40 -25.60 -12.12
C ILE A 625 28.23 -26.58 -12.95
N PRO A 626 27.60 -27.51 -13.68
CA PRO A 626 28.30 -28.38 -14.63
C PRO A 626 29.20 -27.58 -15.57
N ASP A 627 30.49 -27.91 -15.57
CA ASP A 627 31.48 -27.26 -16.43
C ASP A 627 31.61 -28.00 -17.76
N TYR A 628 31.67 -27.23 -18.86
CA TYR A 628 31.70 -27.80 -20.21
C TYR A 628 33.03 -28.48 -20.48
N VAL A 629 34.13 -27.80 -20.14
CA VAL A 629 35.49 -28.25 -20.43
C VAL A 629 35.82 -29.48 -19.57
N ALA A 630 35.37 -29.52 -18.32
CA ALA A 630 35.52 -30.67 -17.45
C ALA A 630 34.76 -31.91 -17.97
N LYS A 631 33.57 -31.73 -18.57
CA LYS A 631 32.75 -32.86 -19.05
C LYS A 631 33.10 -33.33 -20.47
N PHE A 632 33.38 -32.39 -21.37
CA PHE A 632 33.54 -32.67 -22.81
C PHE A 632 34.90 -32.23 -23.39
N GLY A 633 35.79 -31.65 -22.59
CA GLY A 633 37.02 -31.04 -23.09
C GLY A 633 36.75 -29.84 -24.00
N ASN A 634 37.67 -29.58 -24.93
CA ASN A 634 37.53 -28.53 -25.95
C ASN A 634 36.81 -29.01 -27.22
N MET A 635 35.94 -30.03 -27.12
CA MET A 635 35.16 -30.50 -28.26
C MET A 635 34.14 -29.45 -28.73
N GLU A 636 33.93 -29.35 -30.04
CA GLU A 636 32.86 -28.54 -30.62
C GLU A 636 31.49 -29.17 -30.34
N VAL A 637 30.49 -28.32 -30.06
CA VAL A 637 29.13 -28.75 -29.67
C VAL A 637 28.50 -29.70 -30.71
N ASP A 638 28.76 -29.46 -31.99
CA ASP A 638 28.20 -30.25 -33.11
C ASP A 638 28.76 -31.67 -33.19
N LYS A 639 29.87 -31.95 -32.48
CA LYS A 639 30.52 -33.27 -32.43
C LYS A 639 30.15 -34.06 -31.17
N LEU A 640 29.30 -33.52 -30.30
CA LEU A 640 28.90 -34.17 -29.06
C LEU A 640 27.78 -35.20 -29.28
N PRO A 641 27.75 -36.31 -28.51
CA PRO A 641 26.59 -37.18 -28.45
C PRO A 641 25.34 -36.41 -28.01
N VAL A 642 24.26 -36.48 -28.80
CA VAL A 642 23.02 -35.70 -28.56
C VAL A 642 22.45 -35.93 -27.16
N ASN A 643 22.48 -37.17 -26.67
CA ASN A 643 21.96 -37.51 -25.33
C ASN A 643 22.81 -36.90 -24.21
N GLU A 644 24.13 -36.98 -24.30
CA GLU A 644 25.03 -36.41 -23.29
C GLU A 644 24.97 -34.88 -23.25
N TRP A 645 24.89 -34.25 -24.43
CA TRP A 645 24.64 -32.81 -24.55
C TRP A 645 23.29 -32.43 -23.93
N ARG A 646 22.23 -33.19 -24.19
CA ARG A 646 20.90 -32.96 -23.63
C ARG A 646 20.90 -33.06 -22.10
N GLU A 647 21.53 -34.09 -21.55
CA GLU A 647 21.68 -34.27 -20.11
C GLU A 647 22.51 -33.17 -19.46
N TYR A 648 23.65 -32.83 -20.06
CA TYR A 648 24.49 -31.72 -19.57
C TYR A 648 23.76 -30.38 -19.63
N SER A 649 23.13 -30.07 -20.76
CA SER A 649 22.38 -28.82 -20.96
C SER A 649 21.23 -28.71 -19.97
N LYS A 650 20.49 -29.79 -19.75
CA LYS A 650 19.44 -29.88 -18.73
C LYS A 650 20.00 -29.67 -17.31
N ALA A 651 21.03 -30.42 -16.92
CA ALA A 651 21.65 -30.31 -15.60
C ALA A 651 22.24 -28.92 -15.35
N LYS A 652 22.88 -28.32 -16.36
CA LYS A 652 23.42 -26.95 -16.30
C LYS A 652 22.32 -25.93 -16.16
N TYR A 653 21.24 -26.06 -16.93
CA TYR A 653 20.08 -25.19 -16.82
C TYR A 653 19.43 -25.29 -15.43
N GLU A 654 19.23 -26.51 -14.91
CA GLU A 654 18.66 -26.74 -13.58
C GLU A 654 19.55 -26.16 -12.46
N ALA A 655 20.87 -26.35 -12.55
CA ALA A 655 21.83 -25.78 -11.61
C ALA A 655 21.85 -24.23 -11.65
N MET A 656 21.83 -23.64 -12.86
CA MET A 656 21.75 -22.18 -13.03
C MET A 656 20.43 -21.63 -12.49
N LYS A 657 19.31 -22.32 -12.75
CA LYS A 657 17.99 -21.95 -12.22
C LYS A 657 18.00 -21.97 -10.69
N LYS A 658 18.47 -23.06 -10.08
CA LYS A 658 18.62 -23.19 -8.61
C LYS A 658 19.49 -22.09 -8.03
N ARG A 659 20.64 -21.79 -8.66
CA ARG A 659 21.55 -20.72 -8.23
C ARG A 659 20.87 -19.34 -8.28
N ASN A 660 20.12 -19.05 -9.33
CA ASN A 660 19.40 -17.78 -9.47
C ASN A 660 18.28 -17.65 -8.43
N GLU A 661 17.49 -18.70 -8.20
CA GLU A 661 16.46 -18.73 -7.16
C GLU A 661 17.06 -18.50 -5.77
N LEU A 662 18.16 -19.19 -5.45
CA LEU A 662 18.91 -18.98 -4.21
C LEU A 662 19.50 -17.58 -4.10
N ASN A 663 19.97 -16.99 -5.20
CA ASN A 663 20.49 -15.62 -5.21
C ASN A 663 19.42 -14.60 -4.86
N SER A 664 18.21 -14.75 -5.40
CA SER A 664 17.07 -13.91 -5.04
C SER A 664 16.74 -14.01 -3.54
N LEU A 665 16.66 -15.24 -3.01
CA LEU A 665 16.41 -15.45 -1.57
C LEU A 665 17.54 -14.90 -0.70
N TRP A 666 18.79 -15.10 -1.10
CA TRP A 666 19.98 -14.62 -0.39
C TRP A 666 20.04 -13.09 -0.32
N CYS A 667 19.87 -12.40 -1.45
CA CYS A 667 19.85 -10.94 -1.49
C CYS A 667 18.70 -10.39 -0.63
N TRP A 668 17.53 -11.01 -0.68
CA TRP A 668 16.39 -10.57 0.13
C TRP A 668 16.64 -10.73 1.63
N LEU A 669 17.25 -11.85 2.06
CA LEU A 669 17.70 -12.03 3.44
C LEU A 669 18.79 -11.03 3.84
N LEU A 670 19.76 -10.76 2.95
CA LEU A 670 20.81 -9.78 3.19
C LEU A 670 20.22 -8.37 3.43
N TYR A 671 19.28 -7.93 2.59
CA TYR A 671 18.61 -6.64 2.74
C TYR A 671 17.90 -6.52 4.08
N ARG A 672 17.16 -7.56 4.47
CA ARG A 672 16.49 -7.63 5.77
C ARG A 672 17.46 -7.52 6.94
N LEU A 673 18.51 -8.35 6.97
CA LEU A 673 19.49 -8.36 8.06
C LEU A 673 20.27 -7.04 8.13
N THR A 674 20.53 -6.41 6.98
CA THR A 674 21.15 -5.09 6.89
C THR A 674 20.27 -4.03 7.53
N MET A 675 18.98 -4.04 7.19
CA MET A 675 18.03 -3.07 7.72
C MET A 675 17.79 -3.27 9.21
N ALA A 676 17.65 -4.52 9.66
CA ALA A 676 17.54 -4.85 11.09
C ALA A 676 18.80 -4.44 11.87
N ASN A 677 19.99 -4.65 11.32
CA ASN A 677 21.23 -4.24 11.97
C ASN A 677 21.41 -2.71 11.99
N HIS A 678 20.99 -2.01 10.94
CA HIS A 678 21.04 -0.55 10.91
C HIS A 678 20.13 0.10 11.96
N PHE A 679 18.91 -0.42 12.10
CA PHE A 679 17.92 0.08 13.05
C PHE A 679 17.97 -0.61 14.42
N LYS A 680 19.06 -1.30 14.77
CA LYS A 680 19.17 -2.13 15.99
C LYS A 680 18.79 -1.38 17.27
N GLU A 681 19.15 -0.11 17.36
CA GLU A 681 18.93 0.76 18.53
C GLU A 681 17.80 1.80 18.31
N SER A 682 17.06 1.71 17.21
CA SER A 682 15.99 2.65 16.88
C SER A 682 14.62 2.15 17.35
N VAL A 683 13.73 3.09 17.71
CA VAL A 683 12.29 2.82 17.80
C VAL A 683 11.70 3.06 16.42
N LEU A 684 10.93 2.09 15.95
CA LEU A 684 10.40 2.02 14.61
C LEU A 684 8.88 2.04 14.64
N PHE A 685 8.29 2.75 13.69
CA PHE A 685 6.87 2.75 13.39
C PHE A 685 6.67 2.21 11.99
N PHE A 686 5.66 1.36 11.82
CA PHE A 686 5.33 0.75 10.53
C PHE A 686 3.98 1.27 10.05
N PRO A 687 3.97 2.32 9.21
CA PRO A 687 2.72 2.84 8.68
C PRO A 687 2.01 1.81 7.81
N HIS A 688 0.68 1.77 7.90
CA HIS A 688 -0.13 0.80 7.18
C HIS A 688 -0.89 1.44 6.00
N SER A 689 -1.13 0.62 4.98
CA SER A 689 -2.05 0.85 3.85
C SER A 689 -3.01 -0.35 3.76
N MET A 690 -3.99 -0.32 2.86
CA MET A 690 -4.91 -1.44 2.69
C MET A 690 -5.17 -1.81 1.22
N ASP A 691 -5.69 -3.00 0.96
CA ASP A 691 -6.24 -3.36 -0.36
C ASP A 691 -7.68 -2.87 -0.54
N PHE A 692 -8.26 -3.01 -1.73
CA PHE A 692 -9.62 -2.55 -2.02
C PHE A 692 -10.72 -3.23 -1.18
N ARG A 693 -10.40 -4.34 -0.49
CA ARG A 693 -11.31 -5.10 0.38
C ARG A 693 -11.22 -4.66 1.84
N GLY A 694 -10.24 -3.80 2.14
CA GLY A 694 -9.94 -3.31 3.47
C GLY A 694 -8.86 -4.10 4.20
N ARG A 695 -8.23 -5.14 3.63
CA ARG A 695 -7.14 -5.86 4.33
C ARG A 695 -5.94 -4.94 4.49
N VAL A 696 -5.40 -4.88 5.70
CA VAL A 696 -4.35 -3.94 6.09
C VAL A 696 -2.96 -4.56 5.90
N TYR A 697 -1.96 -3.75 5.51
CA TYR A 697 -0.58 -4.15 5.23
C TYR A 697 0.43 -3.02 5.54
N PRO A 698 1.56 -3.29 6.21
CA PRO A 698 2.69 -2.35 6.36
C PRO A 698 3.21 -1.88 5.00
N ILE A 699 3.51 -0.59 4.87
CA ILE A 699 4.06 -0.02 3.63
C ILE A 699 5.47 -0.55 3.35
N THR A 700 6.31 -0.67 4.39
CA THR A 700 7.70 -1.14 4.35
C THR A 700 7.79 -2.61 3.91
N PRO A 701 8.43 -2.95 2.77
CA PRO A 701 8.50 -4.32 2.28
C PRO A 701 9.65 -5.16 2.87
N TYR A 702 10.76 -4.53 3.29
CA TYR A 702 11.99 -5.26 3.66
C TYR A 702 11.95 -5.90 5.05
N LEU A 703 11.50 -5.15 6.06
CA LEU A 703 11.35 -5.58 7.44
C LEU A 703 9.98 -5.11 7.93
N ASN A 704 9.14 -6.04 8.36
CA ASN A 704 7.84 -5.77 8.98
C ASN A 704 7.34 -7.05 9.66
N HIS A 705 6.39 -6.90 10.59
CA HIS A 705 5.84 -8.01 11.37
C HIS A 705 4.89 -8.93 10.59
N MET A 706 4.51 -8.60 9.35
CA MET A 706 3.74 -9.50 8.47
C MET A 706 4.61 -10.47 7.65
N GLY A 707 5.94 -10.38 7.78
CA GLY A 707 6.87 -11.28 7.10
C GLY A 707 6.84 -12.73 7.60
N ASP A 708 7.85 -13.48 7.16
CA ASP A 708 8.13 -14.85 7.62
C ASP A 708 8.58 -14.92 9.10
N ASP A 709 8.79 -16.13 9.62
CA ASP A 709 9.21 -16.41 11.00
C ASP A 709 10.38 -15.54 11.46
N LEU A 710 11.44 -15.44 10.67
CA LEU A 710 12.61 -14.62 11.01
C LEU A 710 12.22 -13.13 11.13
N ASN A 711 11.45 -12.57 10.20
CA ASN A 711 10.99 -11.18 10.28
C ASN A 711 10.19 -10.90 11.56
N ARG A 712 9.30 -11.83 11.94
CA ARG A 712 8.49 -11.71 13.16
C ARG A 712 9.36 -11.77 14.42
N SER A 713 10.34 -12.68 14.45
CA SER A 713 11.24 -12.84 15.59
C SER A 713 12.19 -11.65 15.80
N LEU A 714 12.53 -10.94 14.72
CA LEU A 714 13.40 -9.77 14.75
C LEU A 714 12.71 -8.52 15.31
N LEU A 715 11.39 -8.54 15.48
CA LEU A 715 10.61 -7.38 15.92
C LEU A 715 9.91 -7.69 17.25
N VAL A 716 10.11 -6.80 18.22
CA VAL A 716 9.40 -6.81 19.51
C VAL A 716 8.80 -5.42 19.77
N PHE A 717 7.83 -5.31 20.66
CA PHE A 717 7.29 -3.99 21.01
C PHE A 717 8.38 -3.13 21.66
N ALA A 718 8.48 -1.86 21.26
CA ALA A 718 9.42 -0.93 21.88
C ALA A 718 8.97 -0.58 23.29
N GLU A 719 7.68 -0.30 23.46
CA GLU A 719 7.01 -0.25 24.75
C GLU A 719 7.08 -1.63 25.40
N GLY A 720 7.41 -1.69 26.69
CA GLY A 720 7.39 -2.92 27.47
C GLY A 720 6.31 -2.84 28.54
N ARG A 721 5.73 -3.98 28.92
CA ARG A 721 4.77 -4.06 30.02
C ARG A 721 5.19 -5.11 31.05
N PRO A 722 4.94 -4.88 32.35
CA PRO A 722 5.18 -5.89 33.36
C PRO A 722 4.34 -7.14 33.05
N LEU A 723 4.89 -8.33 33.25
CA LEU A 723 4.18 -9.58 32.98
C LEU A 723 2.93 -9.74 33.85
N GLY A 724 2.93 -9.19 35.07
CA GLY A 724 1.86 -9.42 36.02
C GLY A 724 1.78 -10.90 36.44
N ASP A 725 0.70 -11.26 37.12
CA ASP A 725 0.57 -12.58 37.76
C ASP A 725 0.54 -13.74 36.76
N ASP A 726 0.04 -13.49 35.55
CA ASP A 726 -0.24 -14.54 34.55
C ASP A 726 0.58 -14.43 33.26
N GLY A 727 1.34 -13.34 33.07
CA GLY A 727 2.10 -13.11 31.84
C GLY A 727 3.16 -14.19 31.58
N LEU A 728 3.82 -14.72 32.61
CA LEU A 728 4.78 -15.81 32.44
C LEU A 728 4.11 -17.10 31.93
N ARG A 729 2.88 -17.39 32.36
CA ARG A 729 2.10 -18.52 31.86
C ARG A 729 1.79 -18.33 30.37
N TRP A 730 1.39 -17.12 29.98
CA TRP A 730 1.15 -16.79 28.57
C TRP A 730 2.41 -16.88 27.71
N LEU A 731 3.58 -16.44 28.18
CA LEU A 731 4.85 -16.61 27.47
C LEU A 731 5.20 -18.08 27.26
N LYS A 732 5.05 -18.92 28.30
CA LYS A 732 5.29 -20.37 28.23
C LYS A 732 4.35 -21.05 27.23
N LEU A 733 3.06 -20.71 27.28
CA LEU A 733 2.07 -21.23 26.33
C LEU A 733 2.38 -20.81 24.90
N HIS A 734 2.73 -19.54 24.71
CA HIS A 734 3.13 -19.02 23.42
C HIS A 734 4.34 -19.77 22.86
N CYS A 735 5.36 -20.02 23.68
CA CYS A 735 6.52 -20.83 23.30
C CYS A 735 6.13 -22.25 22.85
N ILE A 736 5.19 -22.90 23.54
CA ILE A 736 4.69 -24.23 23.13
C ILE A 736 3.85 -24.15 21.86
N ASN A 737 2.99 -23.15 21.71
CA ASN A 737 2.19 -22.94 20.49
C ASN A 737 3.10 -22.81 19.25
N LEU A 738 4.20 -22.07 19.38
CA LEU A 738 5.25 -21.88 18.35
C LEU A 738 5.91 -23.19 17.90
N THR A 739 6.04 -24.17 18.79
CA THR A 739 6.61 -25.47 18.42
C THR A 739 5.75 -26.23 17.41
N GLY A 740 4.44 -25.95 17.38
CA GLY A 740 3.46 -26.68 16.61
C GLY A 740 3.09 -28.06 17.17
N ILE A 741 3.63 -28.44 18.33
CA ILE A 741 3.30 -29.66 19.06
C ILE A 741 2.04 -29.39 19.91
N LEU A 742 1.28 -30.43 20.29
CA LEU A 742 0.11 -30.33 21.16
C LEU A 742 -1.03 -29.42 20.64
N LYS A 743 -1.11 -29.16 19.32
CA LYS A 743 -2.18 -28.33 18.71
C LYS A 743 -3.61 -28.76 19.04
N LYS A 744 -3.81 -30.05 19.35
CA LYS A 744 -5.12 -30.64 19.68
C LYS A 744 -5.39 -30.72 21.19
N GLU A 745 -4.41 -30.35 22.01
CA GLU A 745 -4.53 -30.41 23.47
C GLU A 745 -4.95 -29.07 24.05
N SER A 746 -5.44 -29.14 25.30
CA SER A 746 -5.92 -27.99 26.05
C SER A 746 -4.79 -27.03 26.46
N ASN A 747 -5.13 -25.77 26.73
CA ASN A 747 -4.16 -24.81 27.28
C ASN A 747 -3.57 -25.29 28.62
N PHE A 748 -4.34 -26.02 29.43
CA PHE A 748 -3.83 -26.60 30.68
C PHE A 748 -2.72 -27.63 30.42
N THR A 749 -2.95 -28.57 29.50
CA THR A 749 -1.96 -29.58 29.10
C THR A 749 -0.71 -28.94 28.50
N ARG A 750 -0.88 -27.90 27.67
CA ARG A 750 0.24 -27.15 27.08
C ARG A 750 1.08 -26.43 28.14
N ALA A 751 0.44 -25.88 29.17
CA ALA A 751 1.15 -25.22 30.26
C ALA A 751 2.02 -26.21 31.06
N ILE A 752 1.48 -27.39 31.39
CA ILE A 752 2.25 -28.45 32.06
C ILE A 752 3.46 -28.87 31.21
N TYR A 753 3.23 -29.12 29.92
CA TYR A 753 4.31 -29.49 29.00
C TYR A 753 5.35 -28.37 28.85
N ALA A 754 4.95 -27.11 28.94
CA ALA A 754 5.88 -25.98 28.94
C ALA A 754 6.82 -26.01 30.16
N ASP A 755 6.31 -26.37 31.33
CA ASP A 755 7.12 -26.53 32.55
C ASP A 755 8.08 -27.72 32.43
N GLU A 756 7.65 -28.84 31.84
CA GLU A 756 8.52 -29.99 31.55
C GLU A 756 9.66 -29.63 30.58
N MET A 757 9.37 -28.81 29.57
CA MET A 757 10.35 -28.38 28.56
C MET A 757 11.18 -27.16 28.97
N LEU A 758 10.91 -26.56 30.14
CA LEU A 758 11.60 -25.36 30.60
C LEU A 758 13.13 -25.49 30.58
N PRO A 759 13.76 -26.62 30.98
CA PRO A 759 15.22 -26.78 30.87
C PRO A 759 15.74 -26.62 29.43
N LYS A 760 15.00 -27.14 28.43
CA LYS A 760 15.38 -27.02 27.01
C LYS A 760 15.16 -25.60 26.47
N MET A 761 14.14 -24.90 26.97
CA MET A 761 13.92 -23.48 26.64
C MET A 761 15.10 -22.64 27.15
N LEU A 762 15.49 -22.83 28.41
CA LEU A 762 16.62 -22.10 29.01
C LEU A 762 17.94 -22.42 28.30
N GLU A 763 18.17 -23.68 27.95
CA GLU A 763 19.36 -24.11 27.21
C GLU A 763 19.40 -23.52 25.79
N SER A 764 18.27 -23.53 25.07
CA SER A 764 18.13 -22.86 23.77
C SER A 764 18.40 -21.36 23.85
N ALA A 765 17.97 -20.69 24.93
CA ALA A 765 18.23 -19.27 25.15
C ALA A 765 19.71 -18.97 25.47
N ASN A 766 20.35 -19.81 26.29
CA ASN A 766 21.73 -19.61 26.76
C ASN A 766 22.79 -20.05 25.74
N SER A 767 22.50 -21.07 24.93
CA SER A 767 23.45 -21.68 23.99
C SER A 767 22.76 -22.04 22.67
N PRO A 768 22.26 -21.03 21.92
CA PRO A 768 21.36 -21.25 20.77
C PRO A 768 21.97 -22.06 19.62
N LEU A 769 23.30 -22.02 19.44
CA LEU A 769 24.00 -22.69 18.33
C LEU A 769 24.97 -23.80 18.78
N SER A 770 25.30 -23.87 20.07
CA SER A 770 26.25 -24.85 20.63
C SER A 770 25.61 -25.92 21.51
N GLY A 771 24.33 -25.75 21.86
CA GLY A 771 23.55 -26.69 22.66
C GLY A 771 22.83 -27.78 21.84
N GLU A 772 21.76 -28.35 22.40
CA GLU A 772 20.87 -29.31 21.75
C GLU A 772 20.07 -28.71 20.59
N MET A 773 20.04 -27.38 20.50
CA MET A 773 19.32 -26.61 19.47
C MET A 773 17.84 -27.02 19.38
N TRP A 774 17.19 -27.25 20.53
CA TRP A 774 15.80 -27.72 20.59
C TRP A 774 14.84 -26.82 19.80
N TRP A 775 15.01 -25.50 19.89
CA TRP A 775 14.22 -24.51 19.15
C TRP A 775 14.19 -24.72 17.63
N THR A 776 15.22 -25.31 17.03
CA THR A 776 15.29 -25.57 15.57
C THR A 776 14.37 -26.69 15.10
N LYS A 777 13.77 -27.43 16.04
CA LYS A 777 12.82 -28.52 15.78
C LYS A 777 11.37 -28.03 15.73
N SER A 778 11.12 -26.77 16.09
CA SER A 778 9.80 -26.13 16.05
C SER A 778 9.31 -25.86 14.63
N GLU A 779 7.99 -25.69 14.46
CA GLU A 779 7.42 -25.17 13.21
C GLU A 779 7.84 -23.72 12.94
N GLU A 780 7.90 -22.87 13.99
CA GLU A 780 8.32 -21.47 13.93
C GLU A 780 9.60 -21.28 14.79
N PRO A 781 10.77 -21.69 14.29
CA PRO A 781 11.99 -21.81 15.09
C PRO A 781 12.49 -20.45 15.65
N TRP A 782 12.56 -19.40 14.83
CA TRP A 782 13.12 -18.12 15.26
C TRP A 782 12.26 -17.44 16.32
N GLN A 783 10.94 -17.46 16.14
CA GLN A 783 10.03 -16.98 17.17
C GLN A 783 10.08 -17.86 18.45
N THR A 784 10.26 -19.19 18.33
CA THR A 784 10.49 -20.07 19.50
C THR A 784 11.73 -19.64 20.27
N LEU A 785 12.83 -19.36 19.57
CA LEU A 785 14.06 -18.89 20.19
C LEU A 785 13.86 -17.55 20.90
N SER A 786 13.15 -16.61 20.27
CA SER A 786 12.76 -15.33 20.87
C SER A 786 12.00 -15.54 22.18
N ALA A 787 10.99 -16.42 22.20
CA ALA A 787 10.22 -16.76 23.39
C ALA A 787 11.07 -17.41 24.48
N CYS A 788 11.98 -18.32 24.11
CA CYS A 788 12.93 -18.93 25.05
C CYS A 788 13.81 -17.87 25.73
N MET A 789 14.32 -16.91 24.97
CA MET A 789 15.13 -15.80 25.48
C MET A 789 14.35 -14.91 26.44
N GLU A 790 13.10 -14.57 26.11
CA GLU A 790 12.23 -13.76 26.97
C GLU A 790 11.90 -14.48 28.28
N ILE A 791 11.55 -15.78 28.22
CA ILE A 791 11.27 -16.61 29.41
C ILE A 791 12.49 -16.69 30.32
N ARG A 792 13.68 -16.92 29.75
CA ARG A 792 14.94 -16.90 30.54
C ARG A 792 15.12 -15.56 31.23
N ASN A 793 14.97 -14.45 30.51
CA ASN A 793 15.17 -13.10 31.07
C ASN A 793 14.21 -12.84 32.23
N ALA A 794 12.93 -13.21 32.07
CA ALA A 794 11.93 -13.09 33.12
C ALA A 794 12.32 -13.87 34.38
N LEU A 795 12.75 -15.12 34.23
CA LEU A 795 13.14 -15.98 35.36
C LEU A 795 14.42 -15.52 36.07
N GLN A 796 15.34 -14.86 35.37
CA GLN A 796 16.59 -14.35 35.97
C GLN A 796 16.38 -13.16 36.91
N THR A 797 15.25 -12.47 36.83
CA THR A 797 14.92 -11.36 37.76
C THR A 797 14.65 -11.80 39.19
N GLY A 798 14.36 -13.09 39.41
CA GLY A 798 13.91 -13.62 40.71
C GLY A 798 12.43 -13.38 41.00
N ASP A 799 11.82 -12.33 40.42
CA ASP A 799 10.39 -12.05 40.47
C ASP A 799 9.84 -11.75 39.05
N PRO A 800 9.40 -12.79 38.31
CA PRO A 800 8.91 -12.62 36.95
C PRO A 800 7.70 -11.68 36.81
N VAL A 801 6.93 -11.42 37.88
CA VAL A 801 5.71 -10.58 37.82
C VAL A 801 6.05 -9.14 37.43
N THR A 802 7.19 -8.64 37.92
CA THR A 802 7.65 -7.26 37.68
C THR A 802 8.53 -7.12 36.43
N PHE A 803 8.89 -8.24 35.78
CA PHE A 803 9.69 -8.22 34.56
C PHE A 803 8.95 -7.50 33.42
N ILE A 804 9.61 -6.51 32.83
CA ILE A 804 9.10 -5.75 31.70
C ILE A 804 9.34 -6.54 30.41
N SER A 805 8.27 -7.14 29.88
CA SER A 805 8.30 -7.92 28.65
C SER A 805 7.93 -7.09 27.43
N HIS A 806 8.67 -7.33 26.36
CA HIS A 806 8.50 -6.70 25.05
C HIS A 806 7.97 -7.67 24.00
N LEU A 807 8.03 -8.98 24.27
CA LEU A 807 7.65 -10.01 23.31
C LEU A 807 6.14 -9.95 23.01
N PRO A 808 5.73 -9.81 21.74
CA PRO A 808 4.34 -9.95 21.34
C PRO A 808 3.87 -11.40 21.52
N VAL A 809 2.74 -11.59 22.21
CA VAL A 809 2.03 -12.86 22.27
C VAL A 809 0.87 -12.82 21.29
N TYR A 810 0.83 -13.77 20.37
CA TYR A 810 -0.21 -13.82 19.34
C TYR A 810 -1.31 -14.83 19.66
N GLN A 811 -2.51 -14.55 19.16
CA GLN A 811 -3.70 -15.41 19.22
C GLN A 811 -4.29 -15.50 17.81
N ASP A 812 -4.45 -16.71 17.29
CA ASP A 812 -4.84 -16.94 15.88
C ASP A 812 -6.23 -17.54 15.76
N GLY A 813 -6.98 -17.11 14.72
CA GLY A 813 -8.29 -17.67 14.40
C GLY A 813 -8.19 -19.09 13.85
N SER A 814 -9.12 -19.99 14.22
CA SER A 814 -9.10 -21.42 13.86
C SER A 814 -9.49 -21.74 12.40
N CYS A 815 -9.10 -20.88 11.44
CA CYS A 815 -9.64 -20.65 10.10
C CYS A 815 -10.72 -19.56 10.09
N ASN A 816 -10.29 -18.29 10.18
CA ASN A 816 -11.19 -17.15 10.37
C ASN A 816 -12.27 -17.03 9.26
N GLY A 817 -11.92 -17.31 8.00
CA GLY A 817 -12.89 -17.33 6.91
C GLY A 817 -14.09 -18.27 7.15
N LEU A 818 -13.85 -19.47 7.70
CA LEU A 818 -14.92 -20.40 8.08
C LEU A 818 -15.65 -19.94 9.35
N GLN A 819 -14.97 -19.30 10.30
CA GLN A 819 -15.61 -18.69 11.48
C GLN A 819 -16.65 -17.64 11.06
N HIS A 820 -16.30 -16.73 10.15
CA HIS A 820 -17.25 -15.76 9.60
C HIS A 820 -18.41 -16.43 8.85
N TYR A 821 -18.14 -17.47 8.07
CA TYR A 821 -19.18 -18.20 7.35
C TYR A 821 -20.17 -18.91 8.30
N ALA A 822 -19.65 -19.61 9.31
CA ALA A 822 -20.46 -20.28 10.33
C ALA A 822 -21.32 -19.27 11.12
N ALA A 823 -20.77 -18.10 11.45
CA ALA A 823 -21.51 -17.03 12.11
C ALA A 823 -22.61 -16.42 11.22
N LEU A 824 -22.31 -16.12 9.94
CA LEU A 824 -23.30 -15.62 8.97
C LEU A 824 -24.45 -16.61 8.75
N GLY A 825 -24.11 -17.89 8.61
CA GLY A 825 -25.05 -18.99 8.40
C GLY A 825 -25.74 -19.48 9.68
N ARG A 826 -25.30 -19.04 10.87
CA ARG A 826 -25.64 -19.60 12.18
C ARG A 826 -25.51 -21.14 12.19
N ASP A 827 -24.42 -21.63 11.64
CA ASP A 827 -24.15 -23.06 11.42
C ASP A 827 -23.58 -23.70 12.69
N GLN A 828 -24.37 -24.55 13.37
CA GLN A 828 -23.99 -25.13 14.67
C GLN A 828 -22.83 -26.11 14.54
N GLU A 829 -22.91 -27.06 13.60
CA GLU A 829 -21.86 -28.07 13.38
C GLU A 829 -20.58 -27.40 12.88
N GLY A 830 -20.71 -26.53 11.87
CA GLY A 830 -19.58 -25.73 11.39
C GLY A 830 -18.96 -24.87 12.50
N GLY A 831 -19.78 -24.25 13.36
CA GLY A 831 -19.32 -23.47 14.50
C GLY A 831 -18.55 -24.27 15.56
N MET A 832 -18.87 -25.55 15.78
CA MET A 832 -18.08 -26.43 16.63
C MET A 832 -16.71 -26.76 16.01
N GLU A 833 -16.66 -26.99 14.70
CA GLU A 833 -15.44 -27.35 13.96
C GLU A 833 -14.41 -26.21 13.93
N VAL A 834 -14.86 -24.96 14.02
CA VAL A 834 -14.00 -23.76 14.03
C VAL A 834 -14.03 -22.98 15.35
N ASN A 835 -14.38 -23.66 16.44
CA ASN A 835 -14.26 -23.15 17.81
C ASN A 835 -15.09 -21.89 18.11
N LEU A 836 -16.23 -21.70 17.45
CA LEU A 836 -17.22 -20.69 17.87
C LEU A 836 -17.99 -21.13 19.12
N VAL A 837 -18.09 -22.43 19.34
CA VAL A 837 -18.76 -23.03 20.52
C VAL A 837 -17.69 -23.42 21.54
N PRO A 838 -17.91 -23.16 22.85
CA PRO A 838 -16.98 -23.57 23.89
C PRO A 838 -16.73 -25.08 23.89
N ALA A 839 -15.46 -25.47 24.04
CA ALA A 839 -15.02 -26.85 24.12
C ALA A 839 -13.85 -26.96 25.11
N GLU A 840 -13.61 -28.15 25.65
CA GLU A 840 -12.48 -28.43 26.55
C GLU A 840 -11.13 -28.48 25.80
N LYS A 841 -11.16 -28.99 24.55
CA LYS A 841 -10.02 -29.07 23.63
C LYS A 841 -10.34 -28.33 22.32
N PRO A 842 -9.32 -27.80 21.63
CA PRO A 842 -9.53 -27.14 20.34
C PRO A 842 -9.96 -28.15 19.26
N SER A 843 -10.97 -27.78 18.50
CA SER A 843 -11.35 -28.45 17.26
C SER A 843 -10.36 -28.12 16.14
N ASP A 844 -10.12 -29.10 15.26
CA ASP A 844 -9.26 -28.98 14.09
C ASP A 844 -10.06 -29.36 12.84
N VAL A 845 -10.72 -28.36 12.23
CA VAL A 845 -11.54 -28.53 11.02
C VAL A 845 -10.80 -29.29 9.91
N TYR A 846 -9.49 -29.11 9.79
CA TYR A 846 -8.70 -29.81 8.76
C TYR A 846 -8.60 -31.31 9.06
N SER A 847 -8.47 -31.71 10.32
CA SER A 847 -8.50 -33.13 10.69
C SER A 847 -9.91 -33.71 10.50
N SER A 848 -10.96 -32.99 10.88
CA SER A 848 -12.35 -33.44 10.70
C SER A 848 -12.69 -33.66 9.23
N VAL A 849 -12.36 -32.70 8.35
CA VAL A 849 -12.58 -32.84 6.91
C VAL A 849 -11.77 -34.00 6.33
N ALA A 850 -10.53 -34.23 6.79
CA ALA A 850 -9.71 -35.35 6.33
C ALA A 850 -10.36 -36.70 6.65
N VAL A 851 -10.92 -36.85 7.87
CA VAL A 851 -11.66 -38.05 8.27
C VAL A 851 -12.90 -38.25 7.39
N ARG A 852 -13.66 -37.19 7.10
CA ARG A 852 -14.84 -37.27 6.22
C ARG A 852 -14.48 -37.64 4.78
N VAL A 853 -13.33 -37.17 4.27
CA VAL A 853 -12.81 -37.54 2.95
C VAL A 853 -12.43 -39.01 2.92
N GLU A 854 -11.74 -39.51 3.96
CA GLU A 854 -11.40 -40.92 4.07
C GLU A 854 -12.64 -41.81 4.18
N GLN A 855 -13.66 -41.39 4.93
CA GLN A 855 -14.93 -42.11 5.01
C GLN A 855 -15.59 -42.25 3.63
N LYS A 856 -15.68 -41.15 2.87
CA LYS A 856 -16.24 -41.19 1.51
C LYS A 856 -15.43 -42.09 0.58
N ARG A 857 -14.11 -42.15 0.77
CA ARG A 857 -13.26 -43.08 0.02
C ARG A 857 -13.53 -44.53 0.34
N LEU A 858 -13.69 -44.86 1.62
CA LEU A 858 -14.09 -46.21 2.05
C LEU A 858 -15.47 -46.61 1.52
N GLU A 859 -16.40 -45.65 1.40
CA GLU A 859 -17.72 -45.88 0.80
C GLU A 859 -17.61 -46.16 -0.70
N ASP A 860 -16.81 -45.39 -1.45
CA ASP A 860 -16.55 -45.62 -2.87
C ASP A 860 -15.83 -46.97 -3.12
N GLU A 861 -14.87 -47.34 -2.26
CA GLU A 861 -14.18 -48.64 -2.29
C GLU A 861 -15.16 -49.82 -2.08
N LYS A 862 -16.28 -49.61 -1.39
CA LYS A 862 -17.27 -50.67 -1.10
C LYS A 862 -18.44 -50.70 -2.09
N SER A 863 -18.54 -49.74 -3.00
CA SER A 863 -19.65 -49.60 -3.94
C SER A 863 -19.21 -49.98 -5.36
N PRO A 864 -19.39 -51.24 -5.80
CA PRO A 864 -18.89 -51.71 -7.10
C PRO A 864 -19.50 -50.98 -8.29
N ASP A 865 -20.71 -50.44 -8.13
CA ASP A 865 -21.44 -49.70 -9.18
C ASP A 865 -21.05 -48.20 -9.27
N SER A 866 -20.12 -47.73 -8.41
CA SER A 866 -19.67 -46.33 -8.42
C SER A 866 -18.66 -46.08 -9.53
N GLU A 867 -18.86 -45.03 -10.33
CA GLU A 867 -17.86 -44.57 -11.32
C GLU A 867 -16.49 -44.24 -10.69
N ALA A 868 -16.45 -44.03 -9.36
CA ALA A 868 -15.23 -43.74 -8.61
C ALA A 868 -14.58 -44.98 -7.97
N HIS A 869 -15.19 -46.17 -8.06
CA HIS A 869 -14.74 -47.40 -7.37
C HIS A 869 -13.30 -47.78 -7.73
N ASP A 870 -13.01 -47.94 -9.02
CA ASP A 870 -11.69 -48.33 -9.52
C ASP A 870 -10.62 -47.29 -9.15
N LEU A 871 -10.98 -46.01 -9.19
CA LEU A 871 -10.06 -44.91 -8.85
C LEU A 871 -9.77 -44.87 -7.35
N ALA A 872 -10.76 -45.15 -6.50
CA ALA A 872 -10.59 -45.21 -5.04
C ALA A 872 -9.71 -46.40 -4.64
N LEU A 873 -9.89 -47.57 -5.25
CA LEU A 873 -9.03 -48.75 -5.06
C LEU A 873 -7.59 -48.52 -5.56
N SER A 874 -7.45 -47.91 -6.73
CA SER A 874 -6.15 -47.47 -7.29
C SER A 874 -5.44 -46.51 -6.34
N LEU A 875 -6.16 -45.52 -5.80
CA LEU A 875 -5.62 -44.59 -4.82
C LEU A 875 -5.24 -45.28 -3.50
N ARG A 876 -6.05 -46.22 -2.98
CA ARG A 876 -5.72 -47.03 -1.78
C ARG A 876 -4.42 -47.80 -1.94
N THR A 877 -4.13 -48.29 -3.14
CA THR A 877 -2.91 -49.06 -3.41
C THR A 877 -1.66 -48.20 -3.25
N ILE A 878 -1.73 -46.94 -3.66
CA ILE A 878 -0.60 -45.98 -3.63
C ILE A 878 -0.56 -45.17 -2.32
N MET A 879 -1.72 -45.01 -1.67
CA MET A 879 -1.90 -44.36 -0.37
C MET A 879 -2.68 -45.32 0.55
N PRO A 880 -2.01 -46.32 1.17
CA PRO A 880 -2.66 -47.30 2.05
C PRO A 880 -3.25 -46.63 3.29
N ASP A 881 -2.55 -45.64 3.83
CA ASP A 881 -2.95 -44.89 5.01
C ASP A 881 -4.14 -43.95 4.72
N PRO A 882 -4.90 -43.57 5.76
CA PRO A 882 -5.92 -42.53 5.66
C PRO A 882 -5.38 -41.23 5.07
N VAL A 883 -6.23 -40.53 4.30
CA VAL A 883 -5.88 -39.22 3.73
C VAL A 883 -5.43 -38.26 4.84
N SER A 884 -4.17 -37.81 4.77
CA SER A 884 -3.59 -36.99 5.83
C SER A 884 -4.09 -35.54 5.81
N ARG A 885 -4.16 -34.90 6.98
CA ARG A 885 -4.46 -33.46 7.15
C ARG A 885 -3.61 -32.58 6.23
N LYS A 886 -2.32 -32.90 6.04
CA LYS A 886 -1.37 -32.13 5.23
C LYS A 886 -1.80 -32.02 3.77
N VAL A 887 -2.39 -33.07 3.21
CA VAL A 887 -2.82 -33.13 1.80
C VAL A 887 -3.99 -32.17 1.53
N ILE A 888 -4.95 -32.06 2.45
CA ILE A 888 -6.17 -31.28 2.23
C ILE A 888 -6.16 -29.89 2.89
N LYS A 889 -5.27 -29.62 3.87
CA LYS A 889 -5.23 -28.37 4.65
C LYS A 889 -5.28 -27.14 3.75
N GLN A 890 -4.40 -27.09 2.74
CA GLN A 890 -4.30 -25.95 1.83
C GLN A 890 -5.61 -25.73 1.05
N THR A 891 -6.24 -26.81 0.58
CA THR A 891 -7.51 -26.76 -0.14
C THR A 891 -8.62 -26.23 0.75
N VAL A 892 -8.81 -26.81 1.94
CA VAL A 892 -9.83 -26.36 2.91
C VAL A 892 -9.65 -24.88 3.28
N MET A 893 -8.42 -24.49 3.58
CA MET A 893 -8.08 -23.11 3.94
C MET A 893 -8.38 -22.12 2.81
N THR A 894 -8.20 -22.52 1.55
CA THR A 894 -8.32 -21.60 0.40
C THR A 894 -9.68 -21.67 -0.30
N THR A 895 -10.48 -22.72 -0.09
CA THR A 895 -11.84 -22.85 -0.64
C THR A 895 -12.78 -21.76 -0.15
N VAL A 896 -12.66 -21.33 1.11
CA VAL A 896 -13.42 -20.17 1.63
C VAL A 896 -12.98 -18.85 1.00
N TYR A 897 -11.73 -18.80 0.52
CA TYR A 897 -11.15 -17.64 -0.16
C TYR A 897 -11.26 -17.71 -1.68
N GLY A 898 -12.17 -18.54 -2.21
CA GLY A 898 -12.54 -18.53 -3.63
C GLY A 898 -11.76 -19.46 -4.53
N VAL A 899 -11.02 -20.43 -3.97
CA VAL A 899 -10.39 -21.47 -4.78
C VAL A 899 -11.45 -22.28 -5.53
N THR A 900 -11.26 -22.36 -6.84
CA THR A 900 -12.07 -23.18 -7.76
C THR A 900 -11.62 -24.63 -7.71
N MET A 901 -12.43 -25.54 -8.27
CA MET A 901 -12.08 -26.95 -8.38
C MET A 901 -10.72 -27.17 -9.07
N ASN A 902 -10.40 -26.39 -10.11
CA ASN A 902 -9.09 -26.48 -10.77
C ASN A 902 -7.92 -26.03 -9.87
N GLY A 903 -8.13 -24.98 -9.08
CA GLY A 903 -7.14 -24.54 -8.09
C GLY A 903 -6.91 -25.60 -7.00
N ALA A 904 -7.99 -26.18 -6.48
CA ALA A 904 -7.95 -27.24 -5.49
C ALA A 904 -7.21 -28.49 -6.00
N ARG A 905 -7.50 -28.92 -7.24
CA ARG A 905 -6.79 -30.02 -7.93
C ARG A 905 -5.28 -29.79 -7.92
N ARG A 906 -4.82 -28.62 -8.37
CA ARG A 906 -3.39 -28.26 -8.43
C ARG A 906 -2.75 -28.15 -7.04
N GLN A 907 -3.49 -27.76 -6.00
CA GLN A 907 -2.98 -27.73 -4.63
C GLN A 907 -2.79 -29.14 -4.10
N ILE A 908 -3.80 -29.99 -4.21
CA ILE A 908 -3.71 -31.39 -3.76
C ILE A 908 -2.64 -32.14 -4.55
N GLU A 909 -2.57 -31.95 -5.87
CA GLU A 909 -1.52 -32.56 -6.70
C GLU A 909 -0.12 -32.20 -6.21
N ARG A 910 0.13 -30.93 -5.87
CA ARG A 910 1.42 -30.50 -5.29
C ARG A 910 1.70 -31.18 -3.96
N GLN A 911 0.70 -31.34 -3.11
CA GLN A 911 0.86 -32.05 -1.83
C GLN A 911 1.12 -33.54 -2.03
N LEU A 912 0.40 -34.20 -2.96
CA LEU A 912 0.64 -35.60 -3.34
C LEU A 912 2.08 -35.81 -3.84
N LYS A 913 2.58 -34.88 -4.68
CA LYS A 913 3.98 -34.89 -5.12
C LYS A 913 4.94 -34.74 -3.94
N ALA A 914 4.65 -33.85 -3.00
CA ALA A 914 5.51 -33.58 -1.84
C ALA A 914 5.59 -34.76 -0.85
N ILE A 915 4.57 -35.63 -0.79
CA ILE A 915 4.59 -36.86 0.02
C ILE A 915 5.13 -38.08 -0.74
N GLY A 916 5.71 -37.89 -1.93
CA GLY A 916 6.40 -38.95 -2.68
C GLY A 916 5.51 -39.77 -3.61
N ILE A 917 4.27 -39.36 -3.87
CA ILE A 917 3.40 -40.05 -4.84
C ILE A 917 3.77 -39.60 -6.25
N ASP A 918 4.63 -40.37 -6.92
CA ASP A 918 5.06 -40.16 -8.31
C ASP A 918 4.35 -41.11 -9.27
N SER A 919 3.14 -40.72 -9.68
CA SER A 919 2.30 -41.47 -10.62
C SER A 919 1.85 -40.57 -11.77
N ASN A 920 1.79 -41.13 -12.98
CA ASN A 920 1.21 -40.47 -14.15
C ASN A 920 -0.29 -40.18 -13.97
N GLU A 921 -0.95 -40.83 -13.00
CA GLU A 921 -2.35 -40.64 -12.64
C GLU A 921 -2.56 -39.63 -11.50
N ARG A 922 -1.50 -38.97 -11.00
CA ARG A 922 -1.57 -38.04 -9.86
C ARG A 922 -2.68 -37.00 -9.99
N MET A 923 -2.89 -36.45 -11.19
CA MET A 923 -3.97 -35.48 -11.44
C MET A 923 -5.37 -36.09 -11.28
N LYS A 924 -5.56 -37.38 -11.62
CA LYS A 924 -6.83 -38.10 -11.40
C LYS A 924 -7.10 -38.25 -9.90
N TYR A 925 -6.10 -38.67 -9.13
CA TYR A 925 -6.21 -38.76 -7.66
C TYR A 925 -6.48 -37.39 -7.02
N ALA A 926 -5.77 -36.35 -7.44
CA ALA A 926 -5.99 -35.00 -6.97
C ALA A 926 -7.41 -34.49 -7.29
N THR A 927 -7.96 -34.87 -8.45
CA THR A 927 -9.33 -34.56 -8.86
C THR A 927 -10.36 -35.24 -7.97
N TYR A 928 -10.17 -36.54 -7.72
CA TYR A 928 -11.02 -37.30 -6.82
C TYR A 928 -11.01 -36.73 -5.40
N LEU A 929 -9.82 -36.52 -4.82
CA LEU A 929 -9.67 -35.98 -3.47
C LEU A 929 -10.22 -34.55 -3.36
N ALA A 930 -10.05 -33.72 -4.39
CA ALA A 930 -10.64 -32.37 -4.41
C ALA A 930 -12.17 -32.45 -4.34
N ASP A 931 -12.81 -33.26 -5.19
CA ASP A 931 -14.27 -33.43 -5.16
C ASP A 931 -14.76 -33.92 -3.78
N ARG A 932 -14.14 -34.96 -3.22
CA ARG A 932 -14.51 -35.48 -1.89
C ARG A 932 -14.27 -34.46 -0.78
N THR A 933 -13.26 -33.60 -0.90
CA THR A 933 -13.01 -32.49 0.03
C THR A 933 -14.13 -31.45 -0.03
N PHE A 934 -14.55 -31.02 -1.22
CA PHE A 934 -15.66 -30.07 -1.38
C PHE A 934 -16.99 -30.63 -0.84
N ARG A 935 -17.29 -31.91 -1.10
CA ARG A 935 -18.48 -32.56 -0.54
C ARG A 935 -18.43 -32.60 0.98
N SER A 936 -17.28 -32.96 1.55
CA SER A 936 -17.11 -33.01 3.01
C SER A 936 -17.22 -31.63 3.68
N LEU A 937 -16.80 -30.56 3.00
CA LEU A 937 -17.04 -29.19 3.46
C LEU A 937 -18.52 -28.80 3.40
N ASN A 938 -19.24 -29.20 2.36
CA ASN A 938 -20.68 -28.96 2.27
C ASN A 938 -21.45 -29.68 3.39
N ASP A 939 -21.04 -30.89 3.75
CA ASP A 939 -21.65 -31.64 4.85
C ASP A 939 -21.46 -30.88 6.18
N ALA A 940 -20.21 -30.50 6.50
CA ALA A 940 -19.87 -29.83 7.76
C ALA A 940 -20.38 -28.37 7.87
N PHE A 941 -20.56 -27.68 6.75
CA PHE A 941 -20.90 -26.25 6.69
C PHE A 941 -22.13 -26.00 5.80
N THR A 942 -23.19 -26.80 5.97
CA THR A 942 -24.34 -26.83 5.06
C THR A 942 -24.99 -25.46 4.86
N SER A 943 -25.29 -24.73 5.94
CA SER A 943 -25.95 -23.41 5.86
C SER A 943 -25.00 -22.36 5.29
N SER A 944 -23.74 -22.45 5.66
CA SER A 944 -22.69 -21.55 5.20
C SER A 944 -22.41 -21.67 3.70
N MET A 945 -22.37 -22.89 3.17
CA MET A 945 -22.14 -23.14 1.74
C MET A 945 -23.34 -22.73 0.90
N LYS A 946 -24.57 -22.93 1.39
CA LYS A 946 -25.79 -22.36 0.77
C LYS A 946 -25.75 -20.83 0.72
N MET A 947 -25.22 -20.18 1.76
CA MET A 947 -25.01 -18.73 1.78
C MET A 947 -23.99 -18.28 0.73
N LYS A 948 -22.87 -19.00 0.63
CA LYS A 948 -21.85 -18.77 -0.40
C LYS A 948 -22.42 -18.88 -1.81
N ASP A 949 -23.23 -19.91 -2.08
CA ASP A 949 -23.91 -20.09 -3.36
C ASP A 949 -24.89 -18.94 -3.64
N TRP A 950 -25.67 -18.51 -2.65
CA TRP A 950 -26.57 -17.35 -2.79
C TRP A 950 -25.81 -16.05 -3.14
N PHE A 951 -24.65 -15.81 -2.50
CA PHE A 951 -23.80 -14.68 -2.87
C PHE A 951 -23.32 -14.78 -4.33
N ARG A 952 -22.98 -16.00 -4.78
CA ARG A 952 -22.57 -16.26 -6.16
C ARG A 952 -23.70 -15.98 -7.15
N ASP A 953 -24.92 -16.42 -6.84
CA ASP A 953 -26.12 -16.14 -7.64
C ASP A 953 -26.42 -14.64 -7.72
N CYS A 954 -26.25 -13.92 -6.61
CA CYS A 954 -26.39 -12.46 -6.59
C CYS A 954 -25.34 -11.78 -7.48
N ALA A 955 -24.08 -12.20 -7.39
CA ALA A 955 -23.02 -11.67 -8.25
C ALA A 955 -23.29 -11.98 -9.73
N GLU A 956 -23.77 -13.18 -10.06
CA GLU A 956 -24.13 -13.54 -11.43
C GLU A 956 -25.28 -12.67 -11.95
N ALA A 957 -26.30 -12.40 -11.14
CA ALA A 957 -27.38 -11.48 -11.46
C ALA A 957 -26.88 -10.04 -11.69
N ILE A 958 -25.96 -9.54 -10.86
CA ILE A 958 -25.34 -8.20 -11.00
C ILE A 958 -24.54 -8.11 -12.32
N VAL A 959 -23.77 -9.15 -12.64
CA VAL A 959 -23.01 -9.23 -13.88
C VAL A 959 -23.94 -9.29 -15.10
N LYS A 960 -25.06 -10.03 -15.02
CA LYS A 960 -26.09 -10.05 -16.07
C LYS A 960 -26.69 -8.66 -16.31
N LEU A 961 -26.80 -7.85 -15.25
CA LEU A 961 -27.18 -6.43 -15.31
C LEU A 961 -26.04 -5.51 -15.81
N MET A 962 -24.90 -6.06 -16.23
CA MET A 962 -23.74 -5.32 -16.77
C MET A 962 -23.04 -4.43 -15.73
N HIS A 963 -23.13 -4.76 -14.45
CA HIS A 963 -22.50 -4.03 -13.35
C HIS A 963 -21.42 -4.86 -12.63
N THR A 964 -20.49 -4.18 -11.96
CA THR A 964 -19.55 -4.80 -11.02
C THR A 964 -20.20 -4.97 -9.64
N VAL A 965 -19.70 -5.91 -8.86
CA VAL A 965 -20.18 -6.11 -7.48
C VAL A 965 -19.54 -5.07 -6.54
N GLU A 966 -20.38 -4.46 -5.72
CA GLU A 966 -20.03 -3.42 -4.76
C GLU A 966 -20.80 -3.63 -3.46
N TRP A 967 -20.21 -3.28 -2.32
CA TRP A 967 -20.90 -3.26 -1.03
C TRP A 967 -20.27 -2.22 -0.10
N ILE A 968 -20.88 -2.02 1.07
CA ILE A 968 -20.33 -1.17 2.13
C ILE A 968 -20.04 -2.07 3.33
N THR A 969 -18.84 -1.98 3.90
CA THR A 969 -18.52 -2.72 5.12
C THR A 969 -19.29 -2.17 6.32
N PRO A 970 -19.42 -2.92 7.42
CA PRO A 970 -20.12 -2.43 8.62
C PRO A 970 -19.47 -1.20 9.28
N LEU A 971 -18.20 -0.91 8.98
CA LEU A 971 -17.50 0.32 9.37
C LEU A 971 -17.57 1.44 8.32
N GLY A 972 -18.37 1.27 7.28
CA GLY A 972 -18.67 2.29 6.29
C GLY A 972 -17.72 2.38 5.10
N LEU A 973 -16.74 1.49 4.94
CA LEU A 973 -15.84 1.48 3.77
C LEU A 973 -16.60 0.99 2.52
N PRO A 974 -16.64 1.77 1.42
CA PRO A 974 -17.15 1.27 0.15
C PRO A 974 -16.14 0.33 -0.52
N VAL A 975 -16.55 -0.91 -0.76
CA VAL A 975 -15.74 -1.91 -1.47
C VAL A 975 -16.26 -2.08 -2.90
N TYR A 976 -15.32 -2.10 -3.85
CA TYR A 976 -15.57 -2.18 -5.28
C TYR A 976 -14.66 -3.22 -5.92
N GLN A 977 -15.22 -4.21 -6.63
CA GLN A 977 -14.43 -5.20 -7.37
C GLN A 977 -13.94 -4.63 -8.72
N PRO A 978 -12.62 -4.46 -8.93
CA PRO A 978 -12.07 -3.81 -10.12
C PRO A 978 -12.02 -4.72 -11.36
N TYR A 979 -12.71 -5.86 -11.37
CA TYR A 979 -12.57 -6.84 -12.45
C TYR A 979 -13.40 -6.46 -13.68
N LEU A 980 -12.86 -5.52 -14.47
CA LEU A 980 -13.47 -5.01 -15.69
C LEU A 980 -12.62 -5.35 -16.92
N GLU A 981 -13.27 -5.39 -18.08
CA GLU A 981 -12.64 -5.41 -19.39
C GLU A 981 -13.26 -4.37 -20.32
N THR A 982 -12.45 -3.82 -21.22
CA THR A 982 -12.91 -2.80 -22.18
C THR A 982 -13.43 -3.50 -23.43
N ILE A 983 -14.66 -3.20 -23.82
CA ILE A 983 -15.30 -3.77 -25.01
C ILE A 983 -15.63 -2.65 -26.00
N MET A 984 -15.48 -2.96 -27.29
CA MET A 984 -15.89 -2.11 -28.40
C MET A 984 -16.99 -2.81 -29.20
N GLU A 985 -18.18 -2.21 -29.24
CA GLU A 985 -19.33 -2.69 -30.03
C GLU A 985 -19.99 -1.50 -30.73
N GLU A 986 -20.34 -1.64 -32.02
CA GLU A 986 -21.09 -0.62 -32.79
C GLU A 986 -20.52 0.82 -32.64
N ASN A 987 -19.19 0.97 -32.69
CA ASN A 987 -18.47 2.24 -32.47
C ASN A 987 -18.67 2.88 -31.07
N LYS A 988 -19.14 2.11 -30.08
CA LYS A 988 -19.19 2.51 -28.67
C LYS A 988 -18.16 1.72 -27.87
N VAL A 989 -17.43 2.43 -27.02
CA VAL A 989 -16.52 1.84 -26.03
C VAL A 989 -17.13 1.98 -24.65
N TYR A 990 -17.10 0.90 -23.89
CA TYR A 990 -17.53 0.83 -22.50
C TYR A 990 -16.82 -0.32 -21.79
N ARG A 991 -16.83 -0.33 -20.45
CA ARG A 991 -16.23 -1.40 -19.64
C ARG A 991 -17.32 -2.33 -19.12
N LEU A 992 -17.10 -3.64 -19.25
CA LEU A 992 -17.98 -4.67 -18.71
C LEU A 992 -17.30 -5.49 -17.60
N PRO A 993 -18.08 -6.02 -16.64
CA PRO A 993 -17.57 -6.94 -15.63
C PRO A 993 -17.03 -8.24 -16.26
N LYS A 994 -15.83 -8.65 -15.84
CA LYS A 994 -15.34 -10.00 -16.12
C LYS A 994 -16.14 -11.02 -15.32
N SER A 995 -17.12 -11.65 -15.97
CA SER A 995 -18.15 -12.48 -15.33
C SER A 995 -17.58 -13.49 -14.34
N ILE A 996 -16.71 -14.39 -14.80
CA ILE A 996 -16.15 -15.48 -13.98
C ILE A 996 -15.41 -14.94 -12.75
N LYS A 997 -14.63 -13.86 -12.91
CA LYS A 997 -13.82 -13.30 -11.82
C LYS A 997 -14.69 -12.55 -10.79
N GLN A 998 -15.66 -11.75 -11.22
CA GLN A 998 -16.61 -11.07 -10.33
C GLN A 998 -17.38 -12.08 -9.47
N VAL A 999 -17.96 -13.09 -10.13
CA VAL A 999 -18.80 -14.10 -9.49
C VAL A 999 -18.03 -14.94 -8.49
N ASN A 1000 -16.85 -15.45 -8.86
CA ASN A 1000 -16.07 -16.32 -7.98
C ASN A 1000 -15.36 -15.56 -6.85
N ALA A 1001 -15.02 -14.29 -7.07
CA ALA A 1001 -14.30 -13.49 -6.08
C ALA A 1001 -15.22 -12.74 -5.11
N PHE A 1002 -16.53 -12.61 -5.38
CA PHE A 1002 -17.41 -11.86 -4.48
C PHE A 1002 -17.53 -12.51 -3.09
N PRO A 1003 -17.91 -13.79 -2.94
CA PRO A 1003 -17.98 -14.41 -1.61
C PRO A 1003 -16.69 -14.28 -0.78
N PRO A 1004 -15.49 -14.57 -1.30
CA PRO A 1004 -14.27 -14.44 -0.51
C PRO A 1004 -13.89 -12.98 -0.22
N ASN A 1005 -14.12 -12.05 -1.15
CA ASN A 1005 -13.84 -10.65 -0.90
C ASN A 1005 -14.78 -10.06 0.16
N PHE A 1006 -16.05 -10.50 0.19
CA PHE A 1006 -16.99 -10.11 1.23
C PHE A 1006 -16.53 -10.61 2.60
N VAL A 1007 -16.14 -11.88 2.71
CA VAL A 1007 -15.60 -12.45 3.97
C VAL A 1007 -14.30 -11.77 4.40
N HIS A 1008 -13.37 -11.49 3.49
CA HIS A 1008 -12.15 -10.72 3.81
C HIS A 1008 -12.47 -9.31 4.35
N SER A 1009 -13.53 -8.68 3.84
CA SER A 1009 -13.94 -7.37 4.36
C SER A 1009 -14.54 -7.45 5.77
N LEU A 1010 -15.15 -8.58 6.15
CA LEU A 1010 -15.65 -8.84 7.51
C LEU A 1010 -14.52 -9.19 8.47
N ASP A 1011 -13.56 -10.01 8.04
CA ASP A 1011 -12.31 -10.31 8.77
C ASP A 1011 -11.56 -9.01 9.10
N SER A 1012 -11.36 -8.15 8.10
CA SER A 1012 -10.74 -6.84 8.34
C SER A 1012 -11.57 -5.96 9.27
N THR A 1013 -12.91 -5.96 9.12
CA THR A 1013 -13.79 -5.20 10.02
C THR A 1013 -13.68 -5.67 11.47
N HIS A 1014 -13.61 -6.98 11.71
CA HIS A 1014 -13.46 -7.56 13.04
C HIS A 1014 -12.09 -7.20 13.65
N MET A 1015 -11.02 -7.27 12.86
CA MET A 1015 -9.68 -6.85 13.28
C MET A 1015 -9.67 -5.36 13.64
N MET A 1016 -10.23 -4.50 12.80
CA MET A 1016 -10.30 -3.05 13.04
C MET A 1016 -11.12 -2.71 14.30
N LEU A 1017 -12.25 -3.37 14.51
CA LEU A 1017 -13.03 -3.21 15.74
C LEU A 1017 -12.22 -3.63 16.97
N THR A 1018 -11.55 -4.79 16.90
CA THR A 1018 -10.72 -5.26 18.01
C THR A 1018 -9.58 -4.27 18.30
N ALA A 1019 -8.91 -3.76 17.27
CA ALA A 1019 -7.86 -2.74 17.40
C ALA A 1019 -8.36 -1.47 18.09
N LEU A 1020 -9.48 -0.91 17.63
CA LEU A 1020 -10.04 0.33 18.18
C LEU A 1020 -10.47 0.18 19.65
N TYR A 1021 -11.12 -0.94 20.00
CA TYR A 1021 -11.55 -1.18 21.38
C TYR A 1021 -10.38 -1.56 22.30
N CYS A 1022 -9.34 -2.23 21.81
CA CYS A 1022 -8.08 -2.41 22.53
C CYS A 1022 -7.41 -1.05 22.79
N ARG A 1023 -7.28 -0.21 21.76
CA ARG A 1023 -6.67 1.12 21.85
C ARG A 1023 -7.41 2.00 22.87
N ARG A 1024 -8.74 1.94 22.89
CA ARG A 1024 -9.57 2.65 23.85
C ARG A 1024 -9.18 2.34 25.30
N LEU A 1025 -8.90 1.08 25.61
CA LEU A 1025 -8.48 0.66 26.94
C LEU A 1025 -6.98 0.85 27.21
N GLY A 1026 -6.21 1.28 26.21
CA GLY A 1026 -4.76 1.43 26.33
C GLY A 1026 -3.98 0.13 26.13
N ILE A 1027 -4.62 -0.91 25.56
CA ILE A 1027 -3.97 -2.19 25.24
C ILE A 1027 -3.18 -2.04 23.94
N THR A 1028 -1.92 -2.51 23.94
CA THR A 1028 -1.10 -2.54 22.72
C THR A 1028 -1.66 -3.60 21.77
N PHE A 1029 -1.92 -3.24 20.51
CA PHE A 1029 -2.48 -4.15 19.53
C PHE A 1029 -1.73 -4.08 18.20
N ALA A 1030 -1.31 -5.25 17.71
CA ALA A 1030 -0.85 -5.43 16.34
C ALA A 1030 -1.58 -6.63 15.72
N ALA A 1031 -1.63 -6.69 14.39
CA ALA A 1031 -2.25 -7.82 13.71
C ALA A 1031 -1.51 -8.21 12.43
N VAL A 1032 -1.52 -9.51 12.15
CA VAL A 1032 -1.25 -10.09 10.83
C VAL A 1032 -2.54 -10.73 10.35
N HIS A 1033 -3.41 -9.90 9.80
CA HIS A 1033 -4.76 -10.29 9.38
C HIS A 1033 -5.56 -10.92 10.53
N ASP A 1034 -5.73 -12.24 10.54
CA ASP A 1034 -6.48 -13.03 11.53
C ASP A 1034 -5.67 -13.47 12.76
N CYS A 1035 -4.41 -13.02 12.86
CA CYS A 1035 -3.55 -13.26 14.00
C CYS A 1035 -3.35 -11.97 14.81
N TYR A 1036 -3.85 -11.91 16.05
CA TYR A 1036 -3.90 -10.71 16.90
C TYR A 1036 -2.86 -10.76 18.00
N TRP A 1037 -2.09 -9.68 18.17
CA TRP A 1037 -0.88 -9.64 18.98
C TRP A 1037 -0.99 -8.56 20.04
N THR A 1038 -0.57 -8.88 21.26
CA THR A 1038 -0.53 -7.94 22.39
C THR A 1038 0.56 -8.36 23.39
N HIS A 1039 0.75 -7.62 24.49
CA HIS A 1039 1.65 -8.04 25.58
C HIS A 1039 1.08 -9.25 26.33
N ALA A 1040 1.96 -10.09 26.87
CA ALA A 1040 1.56 -11.30 27.60
C ALA A 1040 0.56 -11.03 28.76
N CYS A 1041 0.67 -9.88 29.42
CA CYS A 1041 -0.23 -9.46 30.50
C CYS A 1041 -1.63 -9.02 30.03
N GLU A 1042 -1.84 -8.80 28.73
CA GLU A 1042 -3.07 -8.24 28.15
C GLU A 1042 -3.85 -9.25 27.30
N VAL A 1043 -3.30 -10.46 27.09
CA VAL A 1043 -3.87 -11.48 26.21
C VAL A 1043 -5.32 -11.80 26.54
N ASP A 1044 -5.66 -11.96 27.83
CA ASP A 1044 -7.03 -12.28 28.25
C ASP A 1044 -8.02 -11.15 27.93
N GLN A 1045 -7.60 -9.90 28.10
CA GLN A 1045 -8.43 -8.73 27.80
C GLN A 1045 -8.60 -8.56 26.30
N MET A 1046 -7.53 -8.70 25.52
CA MET A 1046 -7.61 -8.71 24.05
C MET A 1046 -8.54 -9.83 23.57
N ASN A 1047 -8.45 -11.04 24.11
CA ASN A 1047 -9.31 -12.16 23.75
C ASN A 1047 -10.79 -11.89 24.10
N ARG A 1048 -11.07 -11.25 25.24
CA ARG A 1048 -12.43 -10.81 25.60
C ARG A 1048 -12.97 -9.81 24.59
N ILE A 1049 -12.18 -8.79 24.22
CA ILE A 1049 -12.56 -7.78 23.23
C ILE A 1049 -12.77 -8.43 21.86
N CYS A 1050 -11.85 -9.28 21.42
CA CYS A 1050 -11.94 -10.02 20.16
C CYS A 1050 -13.27 -10.79 20.04
N ARG A 1051 -13.61 -11.58 21.07
CA ARG A 1051 -14.89 -12.32 21.11
C ARG A 1051 -16.09 -11.37 21.12
N GLU A 1052 -16.06 -10.31 21.92
CA GLU A 1052 -17.15 -9.33 22.01
C GLU A 1052 -17.41 -8.65 20.67
N GLN A 1053 -16.35 -8.16 20.01
CA GLN A 1053 -16.47 -7.47 18.72
C GLN A 1053 -16.92 -8.41 17.61
N PHE A 1054 -16.52 -9.69 17.64
CA PHE A 1054 -17.04 -10.69 16.70
C PHE A 1054 -18.55 -10.89 16.87
N VAL A 1055 -19.02 -11.03 18.11
CA VAL A 1055 -20.45 -11.20 18.41
C VAL A 1055 -21.24 -9.96 18.02
N GLN A 1056 -20.76 -8.76 18.32
CA GLN A 1056 -21.41 -7.51 17.93
C GLN A 1056 -21.51 -7.38 16.40
N LEU A 1057 -20.42 -7.66 15.68
CA LEU A 1057 -20.38 -7.63 14.22
C LEU A 1057 -21.41 -8.58 13.59
N HIS A 1058 -21.47 -9.84 14.04
CA HIS A 1058 -22.39 -10.85 13.48
C HIS A 1058 -23.80 -10.84 14.07
N SER A 1059 -24.04 -9.99 15.08
CA SER A 1059 -25.39 -9.65 15.55
C SER A 1059 -26.08 -8.65 14.64
N GLU A 1060 -25.33 -7.85 13.88
CA GLU A 1060 -25.89 -7.02 12.83
C GLU A 1060 -26.48 -7.89 11.70
N PRO A 1061 -27.55 -7.45 11.02
CA PRO A 1061 -28.19 -8.20 9.95
C PRO A 1061 -27.41 -8.09 8.61
N LEU A 1062 -26.13 -8.46 8.61
CA LEU A 1062 -25.16 -8.25 7.51
C LEU A 1062 -25.67 -8.73 6.14
N VAL A 1063 -26.25 -9.94 6.09
CA VAL A 1063 -26.80 -10.51 4.85
C VAL A 1063 -28.00 -9.70 4.34
N LYS A 1064 -28.85 -9.20 5.24
CA LYS A 1064 -30.02 -8.37 4.88
C LYS A 1064 -29.56 -6.99 4.41
N GLN A 1065 -28.60 -6.37 5.11
CA GLN A 1065 -28.01 -5.09 4.72
C GLN A 1065 -27.38 -5.17 3.33
N CYS A 1066 -26.61 -6.23 3.05
CA CYS A 1066 -26.05 -6.48 1.72
C CYS A 1066 -27.14 -6.66 0.65
N ALA A 1067 -28.17 -7.45 0.96
CA ALA A 1067 -29.31 -7.66 0.05
C ALA A 1067 -30.09 -6.37 -0.23
N GLU A 1068 -30.31 -5.53 0.79
CA GLU A 1068 -30.96 -4.22 0.64
C GLU A 1068 -30.12 -3.27 -0.19
N PHE A 1069 -28.80 -3.25 0.04
CA PHE A 1069 -27.88 -2.50 -0.80
C PHE A 1069 -27.96 -2.94 -2.27
N PHE A 1070 -27.97 -4.26 -2.55
CA PHE A 1070 -28.10 -4.78 -3.91
C PHE A 1070 -29.42 -4.37 -4.56
N ARG A 1071 -30.54 -4.44 -3.84
CA ARG A 1071 -31.84 -3.99 -4.37
C ARG A 1071 -31.83 -2.48 -4.67
N GLN A 1072 -31.32 -1.66 -3.76
CA GLN A 1072 -31.28 -0.21 -3.94
C GLN A 1072 -30.36 0.21 -5.09
N LYS A 1073 -29.19 -0.44 -5.21
CA LYS A 1073 -28.16 -0.13 -6.20
C LYS A 1073 -28.52 -0.65 -7.59
N TYR A 1074 -28.89 -1.92 -7.70
CA TYR A 1074 -29.00 -2.64 -8.97
C TYR A 1074 -30.43 -2.81 -9.50
N LEU A 1075 -31.47 -2.54 -8.68
CA LEU A 1075 -32.87 -2.52 -9.13
C LEU A 1075 -33.50 -1.12 -9.01
N PRO A 1076 -32.94 -0.09 -9.69
CA PRO A 1076 -33.48 1.26 -9.63
C PRO A 1076 -34.87 1.35 -10.28
N ASN A 1077 -35.66 2.35 -9.88
CA ASN A 1077 -37.05 2.53 -10.34
C ASN A 1077 -37.20 2.54 -11.87
N TRP A 1078 -36.22 3.08 -12.61
CA TRP A 1078 -36.30 3.11 -14.06
C TRP A 1078 -36.19 1.71 -14.69
N LEU A 1079 -35.47 0.77 -14.08
CA LEU A 1079 -35.31 -0.59 -14.60
C LEU A 1079 -36.65 -1.32 -14.60
N ARG A 1080 -37.47 -1.12 -13.55
CA ARG A 1080 -38.84 -1.63 -13.43
C ARG A 1080 -39.75 -1.23 -14.60
N THR A 1081 -39.47 -0.10 -15.26
CA THR A 1081 -40.30 0.42 -16.35
C THR A 1081 -39.90 -0.09 -17.74
N VAL A 1082 -38.69 -0.65 -17.88
CA VAL A 1082 -38.10 -1.04 -19.19
C VAL A 1082 -37.81 -2.54 -19.27
N MET A 1083 -37.59 -3.19 -18.13
CA MET A 1083 -37.40 -4.64 -18.00
C MET A 1083 -38.76 -5.36 -17.95
N LEU A 1084 -38.80 -6.62 -18.40
CA LEU A 1084 -39.99 -7.46 -18.25
C LEU A 1084 -40.33 -7.64 -16.77
N ALA A 1085 -41.63 -7.66 -16.44
CA ALA A 1085 -42.07 -7.78 -15.06
C ALA A 1085 -41.61 -9.10 -14.42
N GLU A 1086 -41.61 -10.21 -15.18
CA GLU A 1086 -41.10 -11.49 -14.68
C GLU A 1086 -39.61 -11.43 -14.38
N GLU A 1087 -38.78 -10.90 -15.30
CA GLU A 1087 -37.32 -10.75 -15.15
C GLU A 1087 -36.97 -9.88 -13.92
N PHE A 1088 -37.68 -8.76 -13.74
CA PHE A 1088 -37.48 -7.88 -12.59
C PHE A 1088 -37.85 -8.57 -11.26
N GLN A 1089 -38.96 -9.32 -11.23
CA GLN A 1089 -39.36 -10.06 -10.03
C GLN A 1089 -38.41 -11.22 -9.73
N GLU A 1090 -37.86 -11.87 -10.75
CA GLU A 1090 -36.84 -12.90 -10.60
C GLU A 1090 -35.57 -12.34 -9.96
N LEU A 1091 -35.04 -11.21 -10.48
CA LEU A 1091 -33.87 -10.55 -9.89
C LEU A 1091 -34.13 -10.09 -8.45
N ARG A 1092 -35.33 -9.54 -8.19
CA ARG A 1092 -35.73 -9.17 -6.82
C ARG A 1092 -35.78 -10.38 -5.90
N LYS A 1093 -36.23 -11.54 -6.42
CA LYS A 1093 -36.26 -12.82 -5.70
C LYS A 1093 -34.86 -13.39 -5.47
N ILE A 1094 -33.90 -13.17 -6.39
CA ILE A 1094 -32.48 -13.53 -6.21
C ILE A 1094 -31.86 -12.68 -5.09
N PHE A 1095 -32.04 -11.36 -5.12
CA PHE A 1095 -31.56 -10.44 -4.06
C PHE A 1095 -32.39 -10.51 -2.75
N THR A 1096 -33.29 -11.47 -2.62
CA THR A 1096 -33.97 -11.75 -1.37
C THR A 1096 -33.31 -12.98 -0.75
N PRO A 1097 -32.65 -12.86 0.42
CA PRO A 1097 -31.99 -13.99 1.06
C PRO A 1097 -32.99 -15.11 1.32
N LYS A 1098 -32.77 -16.28 0.73
CA LYS A 1098 -33.60 -17.48 0.96
C LYS A 1098 -33.00 -18.46 1.96
N VAL A 1099 -31.72 -18.27 2.29
CA VAL A 1099 -30.99 -19.16 3.18
C VAL A 1099 -31.51 -18.94 4.60
N ARG A 1100 -32.15 -19.96 5.17
CA ARG A 1100 -32.54 -19.96 6.58
C ARG A 1100 -31.26 -20.07 7.40
N GLN A 1101 -31.10 -19.16 8.36
CA GLN A 1101 -30.05 -19.28 9.36
C GLN A 1101 -30.27 -20.56 10.18
N GLY A 1102 -29.18 -21.21 10.58
CA GLY A 1102 -29.21 -22.34 11.50
C GLY A 1102 -29.46 -21.90 12.94
N MET A 1103 -29.07 -22.75 13.88
CA MET A 1103 -29.39 -22.61 15.31
C MET A 1103 -28.19 -22.19 16.18
N LEU A 1104 -27.05 -21.81 15.57
CA LEU A 1104 -25.88 -21.36 16.34
C LEU A 1104 -26.21 -20.12 17.17
N ASP A 1105 -26.08 -20.27 18.49
CA ASP A 1105 -26.07 -19.15 19.42
C ASP A 1105 -24.71 -18.44 19.35
N LEU A 1106 -24.71 -17.18 18.89
CA LEU A 1106 -23.47 -16.41 18.82
C LEU A 1106 -22.94 -16.03 20.19
N ASP A 1107 -23.78 -15.95 21.22
CA ASP A 1107 -23.33 -15.58 22.56
C ASP A 1107 -22.41 -16.65 23.15
N ALA A 1108 -22.45 -17.88 22.63
CA ALA A 1108 -21.52 -18.95 22.94
C ALA A 1108 -20.05 -18.57 22.66
N VAL A 1109 -19.80 -17.74 21.64
CA VAL A 1109 -18.44 -17.29 21.26
C VAL A 1109 -17.75 -16.56 22.41
N ARG A 1110 -18.50 -15.80 23.22
CA ARG A 1110 -17.96 -15.07 24.38
C ARG A 1110 -17.27 -15.99 25.39
N LYS A 1111 -17.67 -17.26 25.45
CA LYS A 1111 -17.15 -18.27 26.37
C LYS A 1111 -16.20 -19.26 25.69
N SER A 1112 -15.92 -19.09 24.39
CA SER A 1112 -15.11 -20.03 23.64
C SER A 1112 -13.61 -19.72 23.78
N THR A 1113 -12.92 -20.53 24.60
CA THR A 1113 -11.48 -20.40 24.84
C THR A 1113 -10.67 -20.46 23.54
N TYR A 1114 -10.99 -21.42 22.66
CA TYR A 1114 -10.22 -21.69 21.44
C TYR A 1114 -10.74 -20.98 20.19
N PHE A 1115 -11.59 -19.96 20.34
CA PHE A 1115 -12.02 -19.13 19.21
C PHE A 1115 -10.80 -18.48 18.52
N PHE A 1116 -9.97 -17.81 19.32
CA PHE A 1116 -8.63 -17.31 19.00
C PHE A 1116 -7.70 -17.84 20.09
N TYR A 1117 -6.62 -18.58 19.76
CA TYR A 1117 -5.75 -19.22 20.76
C TYR A 1117 -4.28 -19.39 20.33
#